data_AF-A0A448TWU1-F1
#
_entry.id   AF-A0A448TWU1-F1
#
_cell.length_a   1.000
_cell.length_b   1.000
_cell.length_c   1.000
_cell.angle_alpha   90.00
_cell.angle_beta   90.00
_cell.angle_gamma   90.00
#
_symmetry.space_group_name_H-M   'P 1'
#
loop_
_entity.id
_entity.type
_entity.pdbx_description
1 polymer ?
#
loop_
_entity_poly.entity_id
_entity_poly.type
_entity_poly.pdbx_seq_one_letter_code
_entity_poly.pdbx_strand_id
1 'polypeptide(L)'
;MLKRSLLVIGTLVALLIVGGATLFSGKQLATVSNWFLPDGWQIQTPAGGIQANLENAHLAKFSLTYQNCPLITVDNLAVYWHSQHQVSIDKATLDYQCLTQFPPSDESPSKFSLAPILALLPEGEAEIKALHWLNLPNDLHPRFSQLLETPSYGKFTFFQQKLTASVRQQAVELTAEFANQRLSSNLSYQPSEQEKHNLLFSAHLNPKDLLAIPSQFEGDYHWILPKEMIANEVIREGSSLLSWQTDEQNHLIGDWAFASETAPQNRLNFPFRFDGQTLEIKQGKFYWDWLEDFPLQGFINAKLTPNSFANGDYYPLKTYLRFNLLSQSKTAGKGNIVLESRDGELQADSLNMPFQITGNVKYDDFILYSTVPVAFSGKFNDLNVKFQPKSLLRLVGKQRLLAIHDLRFPLAGIQINKYGVNGRLHAVFKGESPDFKNINLHLDGFAKHFKIGQLDFFEDAPDNNAVKDLWQWKVWGDTNIHTIAGKLKISGRGDWHRNLVRLNELNGELGKIHQQGVYIPKTELSLLEPVKFAYQKWQLDGGVQIKSPEMRFDYGGIIPSPSAKLQVNGEIENLNLKGELQADKIEPIKLFARRKLAKTASELIGRLYWREQSAKVFQPLIPFRRHWLITDGTVRGETAFSAGIEKGIIAGGHFAIRNASLSMPNGEAKAIEFNLPYRLQDNEFDFGLKQPIDLKIGQLNLGLPIEKIRVKVFGHYPYSRKKPLMLQQLSMNLLDGELNVERFALPQTQIAYLKLANINFEQILELVQYQQIELKGKANATLPFWLEGKPCYVCDGLLSQAVESNLKIQPELMKAISQTSGYSERLLLYLLNDTKITDLRGLINVGSTGEMVLDAKLKMQLNQQEKAKINFNYNHKENIFNLWHMINSGSYVEQNLENSIYQQLDKRK
;
A
#
# COMPACT_ATOMS: atom_id res chain seq x y z
N MET A 1 -18.81 -65.43 30.24
CA MET A 1 -17.74 -66.46 30.18
C MET A 1 -16.63 -66.25 31.21
N LEU A 2 -16.09 -65.04 31.39
CA LEU A 2 -15.06 -64.73 32.41
C LEU A 2 -15.40 -65.24 33.83
N LYS A 3 -16.67 -65.07 34.24
CA LYS A 3 -17.21 -65.61 35.50
C LYS A 3 -17.08 -67.13 35.61
N ARG A 4 -17.30 -67.88 34.51
CA ARG A 4 -17.16 -69.34 34.47
C ARG A 4 -15.67 -69.74 34.55
N SER A 5 -14.79 -69.06 33.82
CA SER A 5 -13.33 -69.29 33.89
C SER A 5 -12.75 -69.02 35.28
N LEU A 6 -13.16 -67.92 35.93
CA LEU A 6 -12.78 -67.60 37.31
C LEU A 6 -13.29 -68.64 38.30
N LEU A 7 -14.50 -69.17 38.09
CA LEU A 7 -15.06 -70.25 38.90
C LEU A 7 -14.24 -71.54 38.74
N VAL A 8 -13.85 -71.87 37.51
CA VAL A 8 -12.98 -73.02 37.20
C VAL A 8 -11.61 -72.89 37.87
N ILE A 9 -10.95 -71.73 37.72
CA ILE A 9 -9.64 -71.47 38.33
C ILE A 9 -9.74 -71.43 39.86
N GLY A 10 -10.77 -70.78 40.41
CA GLY A 10 -11.02 -70.74 41.86
C GLY A 10 -11.26 -72.12 42.45
N THR A 11 -12.00 -72.98 41.73
CA THR A 11 -12.23 -74.38 42.14
C THR A 11 -10.93 -75.17 42.09
N LEU A 12 -10.07 -74.96 41.08
CA LEU A 12 -8.74 -75.58 41.01
C LEU A 12 -7.84 -75.13 42.17
N VAL A 13 -7.79 -73.84 42.49
CA VAL A 13 -6.99 -73.31 43.61
C VAL A 13 -7.50 -73.84 44.94
N ALA A 14 -8.82 -73.88 45.15
CA ALA A 14 -9.42 -74.49 46.33
C ALA A 14 -9.09 -76.00 46.43
N LEU A 15 -9.13 -76.73 45.31
CA LEU A 15 -8.73 -78.13 45.23
C LEU A 15 -7.22 -78.34 45.42
N LEU A 16 -6.36 -77.36 45.10
CA LEU A 16 -4.92 -77.40 45.40
C LEU A 16 -4.65 -77.20 46.89
N ILE A 17 -5.39 -76.30 47.55
CA ILE A 17 -5.31 -76.09 49.00
C ILE A 17 -5.79 -77.35 49.75
N VAL A 18 -6.92 -77.92 49.33
CA VAL A 18 -7.47 -79.16 49.92
C VAL A 18 -6.65 -80.40 49.53
N GLY A 19 -6.14 -80.44 48.30
CA GLY A 19 -5.31 -81.53 47.75
C GLY A 19 -3.93 -81.60 48.37
N GLY A 20 -3.33 -80.45 48.72
CA GLY A 20 -2.09 -80.38 49.49
C GLY A 20 -2.22 -80.96 50.89
N ALA A 21 -3.41 -80.83 51.51
CA ALA A 21 -3.71 -81.45 52.80
C ALA A 21 -3.98 -82.97 52.73
N THR A 22 -4.16 -83.54 51.53
CA THR A 22 -4.64 -84.94 51.33
C THR A 22 -3.74 -85.82 50.43
N LEU A 23 -2.61 -85.30 49.92
CA LEU A 23 -1.58 -86.04 49.14
C LEU A 23 -2.12 -86.76 47.87
N PHE A 24 -2.99 -86.11 47.09
CA PHE A 24 -3.51 -86.69 45.83
C PHE A 24 -2.49 -86.75 44.69
N SER A 25 -2.54 -87.81 43.87
CA SER A 25 -1.76 -87.94 42.63
C SER A 25 -2.36 -87.09 41.49
N GLY A 26 -1.53 -86.57 40.58
CA GLY A 26 -1.94 -85.54 39.59
C GLY A 26 -3.06 -85.94 38.63
N LYS A 27 -3.19 -87.24 38.32
CA LYS A 27 -4.29 -87.77 37.49
C LYS A 27 -5.63 -87.77 38.22
N GLN A 28 -5.64 -88.02 39.54
CA GLN A 28 -6.85 -87.98 40.36
C GLN A 28 -7.37 -86.55 40.50
N LEU A 29 -6.47 -85.57 40.66
CA LEU A 29 -6.85 -84.17 40.74
C LEU A 29 -7.50 -83.66 39.46
N ALA A 30 -6.96 -83.98 38.28
CA ALA A 30 -7.57 -83.60 37.01
C ALA A 30 -8.95 -84.25 36.84
N THR A 31 -9.09 -85.53 37.21
CA THR A 31 -10.36 -86.26 37.10
C THR A 31 -11.45 -85.67 38.01
N VAL A 32 -11.11 -85.41 39.28
CA VAL A 32 -12.03 -84.79 40.25
C VAL A 32 -12.36 -83.35 39.86
N SER A 33 -11.36 -82.56 39.44
CA SER A 33 -11.59 -81.19 39.00
C SER A 33 -12.54 -81.15 37.80
N ASN A 34 -12.33 -82.02 36.81
CA ASN A 34 -13.16 -82.11 35.60
C ASN A 34 -14.61 -82.52 35.86
N TRP A 35 -14.94 -83.20 36.97
CA TRP A 35 -16.34 -83.48 37.35
C TRP A 35 -17.11 -82.23 37.76
N PHE A 36 -16.41 -81.21 38.25
CA PHE A 36 -17.01 -79.94 38.69
C PHE A 36 -16.95 -78.84 37.62
N LEU A 37 -16.37 -79.12 36.44
CA LEU A 37 -16.28 -78.14 35.36
C LEU A 37 -17.56 -78.10 34.53
N PRO A 38 -17.95 -76.91 34.03
CA PRO A 38 -19.04 -76.79 33.07
C PRO A 38 -18.75 -77.53 31.77
N ASP A 39 -19.80 -77.96 31.07
CA ASP A 39 -19.70 -78.64 29.77
C ASP A 39 -18.78 -77.89 28.79
N GLY A 40 -17.87 -78.64 28.17
CA GLY A 40 -16.88 -78.12 27.22
C GLY A 40 -15.56 -77.66 27.85
N TRP A 41 -15.44 -77.56 29.18
CA TRP A 41 -14.19 -77.22 29.87
C TRP A 41 -13.48 -78.47 30.37
N GLN A 42 -12.17 -78.56 30.14
CA GLN A 42 -11.33 -79.64 30.67
C GLN A 42 -9.98 -79.10 31.14
N ILE A 43 -9.57 -79.51 32.33
CA ILE A 43 -8.23 -79.31 32.88
C ILE A 43 -7.40 -80.57 32.61
N GLN A 44 -6.21 -80.37 32.05
CA GLN A 44 -5.20 -81.40 31.82
C GLN A 44 -3.96 -81.09 32.68
N THR A 45 -3.47 -82.08 33.41
CA THR A 45 -2.21 -82.02 34.15
C THR A 45 -1.28 -83.13 33.63
N PRO A 46 0.00 -82.86 33.33
CA PRO A 46 0.93 -83.89 32.90
C PRO A 46 1.28 -84.83 34.07
N ALA A 47 1.88 -85.99 33.75
CA ALA A 47 2.29 -86.98 34.74
C ALA A 47 3.39 -86.39 35.66
N GLY A 48 3.11 -86.26 36.95
CA GLY A 48 4.03 -85.63 37.92
C GLY A 48 3.40 -85.23 39.27
N GLY A 49 2.08 -85.05 39.35
CA GLY A 49 1.39 -84.81 40.62
C GLY A 49 1.50 -83.39 41.18
N ILE A 50 0.80 -83.15 42.29
CA ILE A 50 1.00 -81.97 43.14
C ILE A 50 2.11 -82.33 44.12
N GLN A 51 3.10 -81.46 44.27
CA GLN A 51 4.08 -81.55 45.34
C GLN A 51 3.64 -80.58 46.44
N ALA A 52 3.17 -81.09 47.57
CA ALA A 52 2.70 -80.26 48.68
C ALA A 52 3.48 -80.58 49.96
N ASN A 53 3.75 -79.55 50.74
CA ASN A 53 4.25 -79.64 52.11
C ASN A 53 3.32 -78.83 53.05
N LEU A 54 3.71 -78.64 54.31
CA LEU A 54 2.90 -77.91 55.29
C LEU A 54 2.77 -76.40 54.99
N GLU A 55 3.67 -75.84 54.17
CA GLU A 55 3.78 -74.40 53.92
C GLU A 55 3.28 -73.98 52.52
N ASN A 56 3.33 -74.89 51.54
CA ASN A 56 2.96 -74.62 50.15
C ASN A 56 2.52 -75.88 49.37
N ALA A 57 1.79 -75.66 48.27
CA ALA A 57 1.52 -76.64 47.22
C ALA A 57 2.04 -76.14 45.88
N HIS A 58 2.63 -77.05 45.12
CA HIS A 58 3.25 -76.79 43.83
C HIS A 58 2.69 -77.73 42.76
N LEU A 59 2.37 -77.15 41.59
CA LEU A 59 1.93 -77.85 40.41
C LEU A 59 2.81 -77.46 39.22
N ALA A 60 3.62 -78.42 38.75
CA ALA A 60 4.62 -78.17 37.71
C ALA A 60 4.04 -77.63 36.41
N LYS A 61 2.85 -78.11 35.99
CA LYS A 61 2.17 -77.61 34.80
C LYS A 61 0.68 -77.98 34.82
N PHE A 62 -0.17 -77.13 34.27
CA PHE A 62 -1.53 -77.50 33.87
C PHE A 62 -1.95 -76.76 32.59
N SER A 63 -2.92 -77.33 31.87
CA SER A 63 -3.57 -76.70 30.74
C SER A 63 -5.07 -76.69 30.95
N LEU A 64 -5.69 -75.52 30.76
CA LEU A 64 -7.12 -75.37 30.71
C LEU A 64 -7.54 -75.31 29.24
N THR A 65 -8.43 -76.22 28.85
CA THR A 65 -8.92 -76.35 27.49
C THR A 65 -10.44 -76.11 27.44
N TYR A 66 -10.90 -75.49 26.35
CA TYR A 66 -12.33 -75.35 26.04
C TYR A 66 -12.59 -75.91 24.65
N GLN A 67 -13.53 -76.85 24.53
CA GLN A 67 -13.83 -77.57 23.27
C GLN A 67 -12.56 -78.12 22.58
N ASN A 68 -11.63 -78.67 23.36
CA ASN A 68 -10.31 -79.16 22.95
C ASN A 68 -9.30 -78.09 22.48
N CYS A 69 -9.59 -76.79 22.64
CA CYS A 69 -8.64 -75.70 22.39
C CYS A 69 -7.91 -75.32 23.69
N PRO A 70 -6.56 -75.36 23.74
CA PRO A 70 -5.80 -75.01 24.95
C PRO A 70 -5.78 -73.51 25.20
N LEU A 71 -6.81 -73.02 25.89
CA LEU A 71 -7.00 -71.60 26.24
C LEU A 71 -5.81 -71.02 27.00
N ILE A 72 -5.39 -71.70 28.06
CA ILE A 72 -4.25 -71.25 28.88
C ILE A 72 -3.44 -72.46 29.32
N THR A 73 -2.12 -72.34 29.21
CA THR A 73 -1.16 -73.28 29.79
C THR A 73 -0.37 -72.54 30.85
N VAL A 74 -0.26 -73.12 32.03
CA VAL A 74 0.43 -72.54 33.18
C VAL A 74 1.53 -73.49 33.59
N ASP A 75 2.76 -72.99 33.63
CA ASP A 75 3.93 -73.67 34.14
C ASP A 75 4.24 -73.13 35.55
N ASN A 76 4.52 -74.05 36.46
CA ASN A 76 4.94 -73.78 37.84
C ASN A 76 3.97 -72.86 38.61
N LEU A 77 2.80 -73.41 38.96
CA LEU A 77 1.84 -72.80 39.88
C LEU A 77 2.19 -73.18 41.32
N ALA A 78 2.44 -72.19 42.18
CA ALA A 78 2.68 -72.36 43.60
C ALA A 78 1.62 -71.61 44.43
N VAL A 79 1.12 -72.24 45.49
CA VAL A 79 0.19 -71.64 46.46
C VAL A 79 0.82 -71.73 47.85
N TYR A 80 0.95 -70.60 48.54
CA TYR A 80 1.49 -70.44 49.89
C TYR A 80 0.36 -70.02 50.83
N TRP A 81 0.29 -70.62 52.02
CA TRP A 81 -0.82 -70.36 52.98
C TRP A 81 -0.40 -70.17 54.44
N HIS A 82 0.86 -70.41 54.83
CA HIS A 82 1.26 -70.37 56.25
C HIS A 82 1.70 -68.98 56.74
N SER A 83 2.58 -68.29 56.00
CA SER A 83 3.16 -66.98 56.39
C SER A 83 2.66 -65.80 55.56
N GLN A 84 2.37 -66.05 54.28
CA GLN A 84 1.70 -65.12 53.36
C GLN A 84 0.72 -65.93 52.51
N HIS A 85 -0.53 -65.47 52.42
CA HIS A 85 -1.49 -66.03 51.46
C HIS A 85 -1.08 -65.55 50.06
N GLN A 86 -0.31 -66.36 49.33
CA GLN A 86 0.22 -65.99 48.02
C GLN A 86 0.00 -67.09 46.99
N VAL A 87 -0.47 -66.72 45.80
CA VAL A 87 -0.47 -67.56 44.61
C VAL A 87 0.60 -67.01 43.66
N SER A 88 1.53 -67.83 43.20
CA SER A 88 2.56 -67.43 42.23
C SER A 88 2.54 -68.34 41.02
N ILE A 89 2.60 -67.75 39.83
CA ILE A 89 2.69 -68.43 38.55
C ILE A 89 3.98 -67.95 37.88
N ASP A 90 4.91 -68.85 37.59
CA ASP A 90 6.14 -68.44 36.88
C ASP A 90 5.84 -68.09 35.42
N LYS A 91 5.09 -68.95 34.72
CA LYS A 91 4.78 -68.73 33.31
C LYS A 91 3.34 -69.12 33.00
N ALA A 92 2.59 -68.21 32.42
CA ALA A 92 1.29 -68.47 31.81
C ALA A 92 1.39 -68.19 30.31
N THR A 93 0.77 -69.03 29.47
CA THR A 93 0.70 -68.83 28.03
C THR A 93 -0.74 -68.95 27.58
N LEU A 94 -1.28 -67.87 27.02
CA LEU A 94 -2.67 -67.75 26.63
C LEU A 94 -2.79 -67.73 25.10
N ASP A 95 -3.67 -68.57 24.55
CA ASP A 95 -3.88 -68.70 23.11
C ASP A 95 -5.05 -67.81 22.66
N TYR A 96 -4.74 -66.76 21.88
CA TYR A 96 -5.75 -65.82 21.41
C TYR A 96 -6.75 -66.48 20.46
N GLN A 97 -6.31 -67.38 19.58
CA GLN A 97 -7.20 -68.06 18.64
C GLN A 97 -8.25 -68.89 19.38
N CYS A 98 -7.89 -69.49 20.53
CA CYS A 98 -8.85 -70.19 21.37
C CYS A 98 -9.90 -69.26 22.00
N LEU A 99 -9.57 -68.00 22.29
CA LEU A 99 -10.56 -67.03 22.81
C LEU A 99 -11.66 -66.72 21.79
N THR A 100 -11.35 -66.79 20.48
CA THR A 100 -12.32 -66.52 19.40
C THR A 100 -13.37 -67.62 19.25
N GLN A 101 -13.14 -68.80 19.81
CA GLN A 101 -14.09 -69.93 19.80
C GLN A 101 -15.22 -69.77 20.83
N PHE A 102 -15.15 -68.74 21.68
CA PHE A 102 -16.25 -68.46 22.59
C PHE A 102 -17.47 -67.97 21.81
N PRO A 103 -18.68 -68.49 22.11
CA PRO A 103 -19.88 -68.03 21.44
C PRO A 103 -20.10 -66.53 21.73
N PRO A 104 -20.54 -65.74 20.72
CA PRO A 104 -20.99 -64.38 20.97
C PRO A 104 -22.12 -64.41 22.00
N SER A 105 -22.07 -63.52 22.99
CA SER A 105 -23.06 -63.51 24.06
C SER A 105 -24.45 -63.26 23.50
N ASP A 106 -25.41 -64.15 23.78
CA ASP A 106 -26.84 -63.94 23.51
C ASP A 106 -27.27 -62.54 24.00
N GLU A 107 -28.19 -61.90 23.26
CA GLU A 107 -28.76 -60.56 23.50
C GLU A 107 -29.44 -60.36 24.88
N SER A 108 -29.43 -61.37 25.74
CA SER A 108 -29.84 -61.25 27.13
C SER A 108 -28.61 -60.87 27.96
N PRO A 109 -28.57 -59.70 28.64
CA PRO A 109 -27.46 -59.34 29.51
C PRO A 109 -27.46 -60.31 30.69
N SER A 110 -26.71 -61.41 30.55
CA SER A 110 -26.40 -62.27 31.67
C SER A 110 -25.70 -61.35 32.68
N LYS A 111 -26.38 -61.10 33.81
CA LYS A 111 -25.99 -60.12 34.84
C LYS A 111 -24.61 -60.47 35.41
N PHE A 112 -23.55 -60.04 34.73
CA PHE A 112 -22.22 -60.04 35.28
C PHE A 112 -22.25 -58.99 36.39
N SER A 113 -22.04 -59.42 37.63
CA SER A 113 -21.98 -58.52 38.77
C SER A 113 -20.62 -58.69 39.41
N LEU A 114 -19.91 -57.59 39.63
CA LEU A 114 -18.58 -57.61 40.25
C LEU A 114 -18.66 -57.99 41.74
N ALA A 115 -19.72 -57.55 42.43
CA ALA A 115 -19.87 -57.75 43.88
C ALA A 115 -19.82 -59.23 44.35
N PRO A 116 -20.53 -60.19 43.73
CA PRO A 116 -20.40 -61.61 44.07
C PRO A 116 -18.99 -62.18 43.85
N ILE A 117 -18.24 -61.68 42.87
CA ILE A 117 -16.90 -62.17 42.55
C ILE A 117 -15.92 -61.66 43.61
N LEU A 118 -15.98 -60.38 43.95
CA LEU A 118 -15.13 -59.80 45.00
C LEU A 118 -15.42 -60.38 46.39
N ALA A 119 -16.67 -60.76 46.66
CA ALA A 119 -17.05 -61.42 47.92
C ALA A 119 -16.50 -62.85 48.07
N LEU A 120 -16.11 -63.50 46.97
CA LEU A 120 -15.58 -64.86 46.94
C LEU A 120 -14.05 -64.92 46.89
N LEU A 121 -13.36 -63.77 46.73
CA LEU A 121 -11.90 -63.72 46.67
C LEU A 121 -11.31 -63.76 48.10
N PRO A 122 -10.39 -64.70 48.40
CA PRO A 122 -9.68 -64.70 49.68
C PRO A 122 -8.73 -63.50 49.76
N GLU A 123 -8.46 -63.02 50.98
CA GLU A 123 -7.41 -62.03 51.20
C GLU A 123 -6.03 -62.66 50.95
N GLY A 124 -5.21 -61.98 50.14
CA GLY A 124 -3.91 -62.47 49.73
C GLY A 124 -3.34 -61.78 48.49
N GLU A 125 -2.22 -62.29 48.02
CA GLU A 125 -1.50 -61.82 46.83
C GLU A 125 -1.52 -62.89 45.73
N ALA A 126 -1.67 -62.48 44.48
CA ALA A 126 -1.52 -63.32 43.30
C ALA A 126 -0.52 -62.69 42.34
N GLU A 127 0.52 -63.44 41.95
CA GLU A 127 1.60 -62.98 41.08
C GLU A 127 1.72 -63.89 39.85
N ILE A 128 1.89 -63.28 38.68
CA ILE A 128 2.19 -63.92 37.41
C ILE A 128 3.49 -63.30 36.91
N LYS A 129 4.60 -64.07 36.93
CA LYS A 129 5.93 -63.54 36.58
C LYS A 129 6.08 -63.31 35.08
N ALA A 130 5.52 -64.19 34.24
CA ALA A 130 5.54 -64.04 32.79
C ALA A 130 4.25 -64.58 32.14
N LEU A 131 3.41 -63.70 31.59
CA LEU A 131 2.25 -64.08 30.76
C LEU A 131 2.57 -63.84 29.27
N HIS A 132 2.56 -64.91 28.48
CA HIS A 132 2.77 -64.89 27.03
C HIS A 132 1.46 -65.02 26.27
N TRP A 133 1.38 -64.40 25.10
CA TRP A 133 0.28 -64.52 24.16
C TRP A 133 0.72 -65.34 22.93
N LEU A 134 -0.12 -66.28 22.49
CA LEU A 134 0.07 -67.07 21.27
C LEU A 134 -1.02 -66.77 20.25
N ASN A 135 -0.70 -66.99 18.96
CA ASN A 135 -1.64 -66.90 17.83
C ASN A 135 -2.37 -65.54 17.77
N LEU A 136 -1.61 -64.45 17.95
CA LEU A 136 -2.13 -63.08 17.82
C LEU A 136 -2.68 -62.83 16.39
N PRO A 137 -3.80 -62.12 16.24
CA PRO A 137 -4.36 -61.76 14.95
C PRO A 137 -3.39 -60.96 14.07
N ASN A 138 -3.40 -61.24 12.76
CA ASN A 138 -2.60 -60.49 11.77
C ASN A 138 -3.13 -59.07 11.53
N ASP A 139 -4.38 -58.79 11.90
CA ASP A 139 -5.06 -57.49 11.81
C ASP A 139 -4.90 -56.63 13.08
N LEU A 140 -4.18 -57.12 14.10
CA LEU A 140 -3.81 -56.30 15.25
C LEU A 140 -2.93 -55.12 14.82
N HIS A 141 -3.20 -53.97 15.42
CA HIS A 141 -2.39 -52.79 15.19
C HIS A 141 -0.92 -53.05 15.59
N PRO A 142 0.07 -52.69 14.75
CA PRO A 142 1.48 -53.07 14.95
C PRO A 142 2.04 -52.80 16.34
N ARG A 143 1.67 -51.65 16.95
CA ARG A 143 2.09 -51.29 18.32
C ARG A 143 1.57 -52.26 19.40
N PHE A 144 0.35 -52.77 19.25
CA PHE A 144 -0.21 -53.75 20.18
C PHE A 144 0.41 -55.12 19.96
N SER A 145 0.64 -55.53 18.71
CA SER A 145 1.35 -56.77 18.40
C SER A 145 2.73 -56.79 19.04
N GLN A 146 3.51 -55.71 18.85
CA GLN A 146 4.84 -55.56 19.43
C GLN A 146 4.83 -55.60 20.98
N LEU A 147 3.83 -54.98 21.61
CA LEU A 147 3.67 -55.01 23.06
C LEU A 147 3.45 -56.46 23.56
N LEU A 148 2.53 -57.18 22.90
CA LEU A 148 2.08 -58.53 23.27
C LEU A 148 3.10 -59.64 22.95
N GLU A 149 4.12 -59.38 22.12
CA GLU A 149 5.24 -60.30 21.87
C GLU A 149 6.10 -60.54 23.12
N THR A 150 6.17 -59.56 24.02
CA THR A 150 6.92 -59.69 25.28
C THR A 150 6.02 -60.17 26.42
N PRO A 151 6.55 -60.99 27.34
CA PRO A 151 5.76 -61.45 28.48
C PRO A 151 5.39 -60.30 29.41
N SER A 152 4.15 -60.29 29.91
CA SER A 152 3.72 -59.34 30.94
C SER A 152 3.90 -59.93 32.35
N TYR A 153 4.42 -59.12 33.25
CA TYR A 153 4.39 -59.35 34.69
C TYR A 153 3.09 -58.78 35.27
N GLY A 154 2.45 -59.50 36.19
CA GLY A 154 1.24 -59.05 36.88
C GLY A 154 1.24 -59.41 38.35
N LYS A 155 0.93 -58.47 39.23
CA LYS A 155 0.76 -58.66 40.67
C LYS A 155 -0.58 -58.09 41.11
N PHE A 156 -1.38 -58.89 41.79
CA PHE A 156 -2.70 -58.54 42.28
C PHE A 156 -2.74 -58.77 43.80
N THR A 157 -3.27 -57.81 44.55
CA THR A 157 -3.39 -57.93 46.01
C THR A 157 -4.79 -57.55 46.42
N PHE A 158 -5.44 -58.40 47.22
CA PHE A 158 -6.77 -58.15 47.75
C PHE A 158 -6.74 -58.15 49.27
N PHE A 159 -7.05 -57.01 49.90
CA PHE A 159 -7.04 -56.84 51.34
C PHE A 159 -8.07 -55.79 51.75
N GLN A 160 -8.87 -56.02 52.80
CA GLN A 160 -9.89 -55.07 53.29
C GLN A 160 -10.84 -54.55 52.18
N GLN A 161 -11.32 -55.44 51.31
CA GLN A 161 -12.19 -55.12 50.16
C GLN A 161 -11.58 -54.17 49.11
N LYS A 162 -10.25 -53.98 49.14
CA LYS A 162 -9.50 -53.20 48.16
C LYS A 162 -8.67 -54.14 47.29
N LEU A 163 -8.84 -54.04 45.98
CA LEU A 163 -8.07 -54.79 44.98
C LEU A 163 -7.05 -53.87 44.33
N THR A 164 -5.76 -54.15 44.50
CA THR A 164 -4.68 -53.45 43.78
C THR A 164 -4.07 -54.36 42.73
N ALA A 165 -3.83 -53.82 41.53
CA ALA A 165 -3.17 -54.52 40.44
C ALA A 165 -1.95 -53.72 39.97
N SER A 166 -0.84 -54.41 39.72
CA SER A 166 0.36 -53.86 39.11
C SER A 166 0.72 -54.74 37.92
N VAL A 167 0.71 -54.18 36.72
CA VAL A 167 1.01 -54.88 35.47
C VAL A 167 2.17 -54.16 34.78
N ARG A 168 3.20 -54.91 34.39
CA ARG A 168 4.35 -54.40 33.65
C ARG A 168 4.56 -55.22 32.40
N GLN A 169 4.65 -54.55 31.25
CA GLN A 169 4.86 -55.20 29.97
C GLN A 169 5.68 -54.29 29.05
N GLN A 170 6.95 -54.63 28.84
CA GLN A 170 7.89 -53.87 28.02
C GLN A 170 7.91 -52.37 28.36
N ALA A 171 7.16 -51.57 27.59
CA ALA A 171 7.07 -50.12 27.66
C ALA A 171 5.89 -49.63 28.53
N VAL A 172 5.01 -50.52 28.99
CA VAL A 172 3.80 -50.21 29.75
C VAL A 172 4.00 -50.58 31.22
N GLU A 173 3.69 -49.64 32.10
CA GLU A 173 3.51 -49.86 33.54
C GLU A 173 2.12 -49.35 33.94
N LEU A 174 1.31 -50.24 34.50
CA LEU A 174 -0.04 -49.97 34.97
C LEU A 174 -0.10 -50.29 36.46
N THR A 175 -0.50 -49.31 37.26
CA THR A 175 -0.92 -49.54 38.64
C THR A 175 -2.39 -49.16 38.76
N ALA A 176 -3.20 -50.02 39.35
CA ALA A 176 -4.64 -49.82 39.48
C ALA A 176 -5.10 -50.20 40.88
N GLU A 177 -6.09 -49.49 41.38
CA GLU A 177 -6.73 -49.68 42.67
C GLU A 177 -8.24 -49.64 42.47
N PHE A 178 -8.92 -50.68 42.94
CA PHE A 178 -10.37 -50.76 42.91
C PHE A 178 -10.92 -50.91 44.35
N ALA A 179 -11.70 -49.92 44.78
CA ALA A 179 -12.40 -49.91 46.06
C ALA A 179 -13.71 -49.11 45.94
N ASN A 180 -14.78 -49.53 46.59
CA ASN A 180 -16.07 -48.81 46.61
C ASN A 180 -16.60 -48.43 45.21
N GLN A 181 -16.51 -49.35 44.24
CA GLN A 181 -16.90 -49.15 42.83
C GLN A 181 -16.08 -48.08 42.08
N ARG A 182 -15.01 -47.54 42.69
CA ARG A 182 -14.09 -46.59 42.08
C ARG A 182 -12.80 -47.31 41.67
N LEU A 183 -12.48 -47.25 40.38
CA LEU A 183 -11.20 -47.68 39.82
C LEU A 183 -10.31 -46.46 39.66
N SER A 184 -9.18 -46.40 40.37
CA SER A 184 -8.16 -45.37 40.21
C SER A 184 -6.89 -46.01 39.67
N SER A 185 -6.25 -45.40 38.68
CA SER A 185 -5.12 -46.02 38.01
C SER A 185 -4.13 -45.01 37.44
N ASN A 186 -2.87 -45.41 37.41
CA ASN A 186 -1.77 -44.73 36.77
C ASN A 186 -1.19 -45.64 35.68
N LEU A 187 -1.30 -45.22 34.43
CA LEU A 187 -0.82 -45.91 33.24
C LEU A 187 0.29 -45.09 32.59
N SER A 188 1.51 -45.61 32.62
CA SER A 188 2.67 -45.06 31.91
C SER A 188 2.98 -45.93 30.70
N TYR A 189 3.14 -45.33 29.53
CA TYR A 189 3.57 -45.99 28.30
C TYR A 189 4.72 -45.21 27.66
N GLN A 190 5.89 -45.86 27.53
CA GLN A 190 7.10 -45.26 26.98
C GLN A 190 7.76 -46.21 25.97
N PRO A 191 7.29 -46.24 24.71
CA PRO A 191 7.81 -47.16 23.69
C PRO A 191 9.21 -46.77 23.18
N SER A 192 9.64 -45.52 23.36
CA SER A 192 10.98 -45.04 22.99
C SER A 192 11.44 -43.89 23.89
N GLU A 193 12.67 -43.42 23.72
CA GLU A 193 13.16 -42.23 24.45
C GLU A 193 12.43 -40.93 24.05
N GLN A 194 11.84 -40.88 22.86
CA GLN A 194 11.18 -39.69 22.30
C GLN A 194 9.65 -39.74 22.39
N GLU A 195 9.09 -40.81 22.94
CA GLU A 195 7.64 -40.99 23.06
C GLU A 195 7.29 -41.43 24.47
N LYS A 196 6.48 -40.63 25.16
CA LYS A 196 6.05 -40.89 26.53
C LYS A 196 4.59 -40.51 26.71
N HIS A 197 3.86 -41.37 27.39
CA HIS A 197 2.45 -41.22 27.70
C HIS A 197 2.23 -41.52 29.18
N ASN A 198 1.48 -40.67 29.86
CA ASN A 198 1.12 -40.89 31.25
C ASN A 198 -0.36 -40.55 31.43
N LEU A 199 -1.16 -41.50 31.90
CA LEU A 199 -2.57 -41.33 32.18
C LEU A 199 -2.84 -41.67 33.64
N LEU A 200 -3.20 -40.66 34.41
CA LEU A 200 -3.78 -40.80 35.74
C LEU A 200 -5.29 -40.71 35.60
N PHE A 201 -6.03 -41.75 35.98
CA PHE A 201 -7.49 -41.69 35.89
C PHE A 201 -8.19 -42.30 37.08
N SER A 202 -9.44 -41.89 37.27
CA SER A 202 -10.35 -42.40 38.28
C SER A 202 -11.76 -42.49 37.73
N ALA A 203 -12.38 -43.66 37.83
CA ALA A 203 -13.67 -43.96 37.20
C ALA A 203 -14.61 -44.66 38.19
N HIS A 204 -15.89 -44.26 38.21
CA HIS A 204 -16.94 -44.97 38.95
C HIS A 204 -17.61 -45.99 38.02
N LEU A 205 -17.25 -47.26 38.19
CA LEU A 205 -17.65 -48.36 37.32
C LEU A 205 -19.07 -48.84 37.65
N ASN A 206 -19.84 -49.20 36.63
CA ASN A 206 -21.14 -49.83 36.84
C ASN A 206 -20.93 -51.30 37.30
N PRO A 207 -21.41 -51.70 38.48
CA PRO A 207 -21.17 -53.04 39.01
C PRO A 207 -21.85 -54.15 38.19
N LYS A 208 -22.84 -53.81 37.33
CA LYS A 208 -23.58 -54.75 36.47
C LYS A 208 -23.02 -54.85 35.05
N ASP A 209 -22.20 -53.90 34.63
CA ASP A 209 -21.58 -53.87 33.32
C ASP A 209 -20.27 -53.07 33.39
N LEU A 210 -19.13 -53.77 33.42
CA LEU A 210 -17.82 -53.14 33.50
C LEU A 210 -17.40 -52.45 32.20
N LEU A 211 -18.07 -52.75 31.08
CA LEU A 211 -17.76 -52.18 29.77
C LEU A 211 -18.63 -50.95 29.46
N ALA A 212 -19.65 -50.68 30.28
CA ALA A 212 -20.43 -49.46 30.16
C ALA A 212 -19.57 -48.23 30.47
N ILE A 213 -19.88 -47.12 29.80
CA ILE A 213 -19.26 -45.82 30.07
C ILE A 213 -19.48 -45.48 31.56
N PRO A 214 -18.43 -45.16 32.34
CA PRO A 214 -18.56 -44.93 33.76
C PRO A 214 -19.42 -43.69 34.04
N SER A 215 -20.20 -43.76 35.11
CA SER A 215 -21.10 -42.67 35.51
C SER A 215 -20.35 -41.41 35.94
N GLN A 216 -19.11 -41.57 36.41
CA GLN A 216 -18.18 -40.50 36.73
C GLN A 216 -16.78 -40.91 36.29
N PHE A 217 -16.04 -39.98 35.69
CA PHE A 217 -14.64 -40.17 35.31
C PHE A 217 -13.87 -38.88 35.51
N GLU A 218 -12.60 -39.03 35.83
CA GLU A 218 -11.61 -37.96 35.85
C GLU A 218 -10.30 -38.55 35.34
N GLY A 219 -9.70 -37.92 34.34
CA GLY A 219 -8.47 -38.38 33.71
C GLY A 219 -7.56 -37.22 33.39
N ASP A 220 -6.29 -37.35 33.76
CA ASP A 220 -5.20 -36.45 33.44
C ASP A 220 -4.18 -37.20 32.58
N TYR A 221 -4.13 -36.79 31.31
CA TYR A 221 -3.30 -37.42 30.30
C TYR A 221 -2.22 -36.47 29.81
N HIS A 222 -0.97 -36.84 30.01
CA HIS A 222 0.20 -36.13 29.49
C HIS A 222 0.88 -36.96 28.41
N TRP A 223 1.33 -36.30 27.35
CA TRP A 223 2.07 -36.96 26.28
C TRP A 223 3.27 -36.15 25.79
N ILE A 224 4.21 -36.89 25.22
CA ILE A 224 5.31 -36.44 24.38
C ILE A 224 5.28 -37.36 23.16
N LEU A 225 5.08 -36.79 21.98
CA LEU A 225 5.03 -37.52 20.71
C LEU A 225 6.32 -37.29 19.91
N PRO A 226 6.76 -38.28 19.10
CA PRO A 226 7.95 -38.14 18.27
C PRO A 226 7.72 -37.16 17.11
N LYS A 227 8.79 -36.48 16.67
CA LYS A 227 8.72 -35.45 15.61
C LYS A 227 8.25 -36.02 14.28
N GLU A 228 8.52 -37.30 14.03
CA GLU A 228 8.10 -38.04 12.85
C GLU A 228 6.58 -38.21 12.79
N MET A 229 5.90 -38.21 13.94
CA MET A 229 4.45 -38.33 14.04
C MET A 229 3.77 -36.96 13.97
N ILE A 230 4.29 -35.97 14.71
CA ILE A 230 3.76 -34.61 14.74
C ILE A 230 4.91 -33.61 14.63
N ALA A 231 4.97 -32.93 13.49
CA ALA A 231 5.96 -31.89 13.24
C ALA A 231 5.69 -30.58 14.02
N ASN A 232 4.44 -30.30 14.38
CA ASN A 232 4.06 -29.08 15.09
C ASN A 232 4.44 -29.16 16.57
N GLU A 233 5.36 -28.30 17.00
CA GLU A 233 5.88 -28.31 18.37
C GLU A 233 4.83 -28.00 19.45
N VAL A 234 3.77 -27.24 19.12
CA VAL A 234 2.71 -26.84 20.07
C VAL A 234 1.90 -28.04 20.56
N ILE A 235 1.60 -29.00 19.69
CA ILE A 235 0.77 -30.18 20.02
C ILE A 235 1.60 -31.45 20.25
N ARG A 236 2.93 -31.38 20.07
CA ARG A 236 3.85 -32.50 20.28
C ARG A 236 3.93 -32.92 21.74
N GLU A 237 3.92 -31.93 22.63
CA GLU A 237 3.97 -32.12 24.09
C GLU A 237 2.79 -31.36 24.68
N GLY A 238 1.93 -32.09 25.39
CA GLY A 238 0.67 -31.54 25.86
C GLY A 238 0.08 -32.34 27.00
N SER A 239 -0.90 -31.71 27.64
CA SER A 239 -1.74 -32.29 28.67
C SER A 239 -3.21 -32.15 28.30
N SER A 240 -3.99 -33.16 28.68
CA SER A 240 -5.43 -33.25 28.47
C SER A 240 -6.10 -33.68 29.76
N LEU A 241 -6.94 -32.81 30.30
CA LEU A 241 -7.80 -33.10 31.43
C LEU A 241 -9.20 -33.41 30.91
N LEU A 242 -9.76 -34.54 31.32
CA LEU A 242 -11.11 -34.96 30.96
C LEU A 242 -11.85 -35.39 32.22
N SER A 243 -12.95 -34.73 32.52
CA SER A 243 -13.81 -35.11 33.63
C SER A 243 -15.27 -35.12 33.22
N TRP A 244 -16.06 -36.02 33.77
CA TRP A 244 -17.52 -36.00 33.62
C TRP A 244 -18.23 -36.67 34.79
N GLN A 245 -19.51 -36.35 34.91
CA GLN A 245 -20.47 -37.00 35.79
C GLN A 245 -21.83 -37.13 35.08
N THR A 246 -22.66 -38.05 35.53
CA THR A 246 -23.98 -38.28 34.95
C THR A 246 -25.02 -37.39 35.64
N ASP A 247 -25.88 -36.73 34.87
CA ASP A 247 -26.99 -35.91 35.39
C ASP A 247 -28.24 -36.74 35.72
N GLU A 248 -29.30 -36.09 36.24
CA GLU A 248 -30.58 -36.74 36.57
C GLU A 248 -31.28 -37.38 35.34
N GLN A 249 -30.91 -36.95 34.12
CA GLN A 249 -31.46 -37.40 32.85
C GLN A 249 -30.57 -38.46 32.18
N ASN A 250 -29.54 -38.95 32.90
CA ASN A 250 -28.56 -39.92 32.45
C ASN A 250 -27.67 -39.43 31.29
N HIS A 251 -27.46 -38.12 31.16
CA HIS A 251 -26.49 -37.53 30.25
C HIS A 251 -25.14 -37.34 30.96
N LEU A 252 -24.04 -37.51 30.23
CA LEU A 252 -22.71 -37.17 30.72
C LEU A 252 -22.49 -35.67 30.58
N ILE A 253 -22.16 -35.00 31.67
CA ILE A 253 -21.80 -33.58 31.69
C ILE A 253 -20.39 -33.46 32.25
N GLY A 254 -19.53 -32.77 31.53
CA GLY A 254 -18.11 -32.74 31.84
C GLY A 254 -17.35 -31.59 31.18
N ASP A 255 -16.06 -31.56 31.43
CA ASP A 255 -15.13 -30.61 30.85
C ASP A 255 -13.96 -31.35 30.20
N TRP A 256 -13.61 -30.95 28.98
CA TRP A 256 -12.37 -31.35 28.33
C TRP A 256 -11.46 -30.14 28.20
N ALA A 257 -10.29 -30.19 28.82
CA ALA A 257 -9.29 -29.14 28.72
C ALA A 257 -8.01 -29.67 28.09
N PHE A 258 -7.44 -28.88 27.18
CA PHE A 258 -6.15 -29.11 26.56
C PHE A 258 -5.21 -27.96 26.93
N ALA A 259 -3.94 -28.28 27.21
CA ALA A 259 -2.87 -27.32 27.29
C ALA A 259 -1.62 -27.84 26.56
N SER A 260 -0.98 -26.96 25.81
CA SER A 260 0.34 -27.22 25.25
C SER A 260 1.42 -27.03 26.33
N GLU A 261 2.34 -27.97 26.46
CA GLU A 261 3.48 -27.84 27.40
C GLU A 261 4.58 -26.93 26.84
N THR A 262 4.78 -26.96 25.52
CA THR A 262 5.76 -26.13 24.81
C THR A 262 5.31 -24.68 24.61
N ALA A 263 4.00 -24.43 24.57
CA ALA A 263 3.40 -23.12 24.44
C ALA A 263 2.19 -22.96 25.40
N PRO A 264 2.43 -22.75 26.71
CA PRO A 264 1.39 -22.80 27.75
C PRO A 264 0.22 -21.83 27.59
N GLN A 265 0.31 -20.83 26.72
CA GLN A 265 -0.80 -19.94 26.36
C GLN A 265 -1.86 -20.64 25.49
N ASN A 266 -1.46 -21.66 24.72
CA ASN A 266 -2.34 -22.42 23.84
C ASN A 266 -3.17 -23.40 24.65
N ARG A 267 -4.44 -23.04 24.88
CA ARG A 267 -5.35 -23.76 25.75
C ARG A 267 -6.72 -23.88 25.14
N LEU A 268 -7.35 -25.03 25.34
CA LEU A 268 -8.76 -25.27 25.06
C LEU A 268 -9.44 -25.67 26.36
N ASN A 269 -10.67 -25.23 26.57
CA ASN A 269 -11.51 -25.67 27.67
C ASN A 269 -12.94 -25.77 27.16
N PHE A 270 -13.39 -26.98 26.89
CA PHE A 270 -14.67 -27.30 26.25
C PHE A 270 -15.56 -28.06 27.23
N PRO A 271 -16.48 -27.36 27.90
CA PRO A 271 -17.59 -27.98 28.62
C PRO A 271 -18.46 -28.72 27.62
N PHE A 272 -18.73 -29.99 27.89
CA PHE A 272 -19.50 -30.85 27.02
C PHE A 272 -20.68 -31.52 27.74
N ARG A 273 -21.68 -31.85 26.95
CA ARG A 273 -22.80 -32.70 27.32
C ARG A 273 -22.97 -33.80 26.28
N PHE A 274 -23.10 -35.04 26.73
CA PHE A 274 -23.28 -36.20 25.88
C PHE A 274 -24.48 -37.01 26.32
N ASP A 275 -25.43 -37.23 25.41
CA ASP A 275 -26.70 -37.94 25.68
C ASP A 275 -26.74 -39.38 25.15
N GLY A 276 -25.59 -39.91 24.68
CA GLY A 276 -25.50 -41.20 24.01
C GLY A 276 -25.61 -41.14 22.48
N GLN A 277 -26.21 -40.08 21.93
CA GLN A 277 -26.38 -39.88 20.48
C GLN A 277 -25.69 -38.62 19.97
N THR A 278 -25.57 -37.59 20.80
CA THR A 278 -25.07 -36.27 20.45
C THR A 278 -24.06 -35.79 21.49
N LEU A 279 -22.92 -35.30 21.00
CA LEU A 279 -21.96 -34.52 21.79
C LEU A 279 -22.19 -33.02 21.56
N GLU A 280 -22.50 -32.28 22.62
CA GLU A 280 -22.76 -30.84 22.60
C GLU A 280 -21.69 -30.12 23.41
N ILE A 281 -21.03 -29.10 22.83
CA ILE A 281 -20.09 -28.20 23.50
C ILE A 281 -20.74 -26.82 23.62
N LYS A 282 -20.79 -26.27 24.83
CA LYS A 282 -21.36 -24.94 25.09
C LYS A 282 -20.32 -24.00 25.68
N GLN A 283 -20.13 -22.85 25.03
CA GLN A 283 -19.22 -21.79 25.42
C GLN A 283 -17.78 -22.28 25.68
N GLY A 284 -17.32 -23.25 24.88
CA GLY A 284 -15.96 -23.76 24.96
C GLY A 284 -14.97 -22.63 24.69
N LYS A 285 -14.06 -22.36 25.62
CA LYS A 285 -13.07 -21.29 25.49
C LYS A 285 -11.84 -21.82 24.78
N PHE A 286 -11.28 -21.02 23.89
CA PHE A 286 -9.99 -21.32 23.29
C PHE A 286 -9.12 -20.08 23.19
N TYR A 287 -7.82 -20.31 23.30
CA TYR A 287 -6.77 -19.37 22.96
C TYR A 287 -5.71 -20.14 22.17
N TRP A 288 -5.38 -19.66 20.98
CA TRP A 288 -4.40 -20.29 20.11
C TRP A 288 -3.56 -19.26 19.38
N ASP A 289 -2.26 -19.27 19.66
CA ASP A 289 -1.26 -18.37 19.12
C ASP A 289 -0.76 -18.93 17.77
N TRP A 290 -1.53 -18.70 16.71
CA TRP A 290 -1.19 -19.19 15.36
C TRP A 290 -0.32 -18.19 14.58
N LEU A 291 -0.63 -16.90 14.68
CA LEU A 291 0.08 -15.81 14.01
C LEU A 291 0.61 -14.87 15.09
N GLU A 292 1.89 -14.50 15.02
CA GLU A 292 2.56 -13.64 16.03
C GLU A 292 1.76 -12.37 16.35
N ASP A 293 1.04 -11.83 15.37
CA ASP A 293 0.26 -10.60 15.51
C ASP A 293 -1.26 -10.83 15.70
N PHE A 294 -1.77 -12.06 15.57
CA PHE A 294 -3.22 -12.34 15.62
C PHE A 294 -3.54 -13.66 16.32
N PRO A 295 -3.58 -13.68 17.67
CA PRO A 295 -3.99 -14.86 18.41
C PRO A 295 -5.47 -15.16 18.18
N LEU A 296 -5.78 -16.41 17.88
CA LEU A 296 -7.15 -16.91 17.78
C LEU A 296 -7.69 -17.17 19.18
N GLN A 297 -8.47 -16.23 19.70
CA GLN A 297 -9.13 -16.37 20.99
C GLN A 297 -10.64 -16.20 20.87
N GLY A 298 -11.40 -16.97 21.64
CA GLY A 298 -12.84 -16.94 21.51
C GLY A 298 -13.61 -18.03 22.21
N PHE A 299 -14.84 -18.23 21.73
CA PHE A 299 -15.77 -19.23 22.22
C PHE A 299 -16.30 -20.10 21.08
N ILE A 300 -16.43 -21.41 21.31
CA ILE A 300 -17.06 -22.36 20.41
C ILE A 300 -18.36 -22.90 21.04
N ASN A 301 -19.42 -22.95 20.24
CA ASN A 301 -20.56 -23.83 20.49
C ASN A 301 -20.57 -24.89 19.38
N ALA A 302 -20.64 -26.16 19.74
CA ALA A 302 -20.67 -27.24 18.77
C ALA A 302 -21.73 -28.28 19.13
N LYS A 303 -22.31 -28.93 18.14
CA LYS A 303 -23.14 -30.12 18.30
C LYS A 303 -22.72 -31.13 17.24
N LEU A 304 -22.40 -32.34 17.66
CA LEU A 304 -21.92 -33.43 16.81
C LEU A 304 -22.84 -34.63 16.99
N THR A 305 -23.50 -35.05 15.91
CA THR A 305 -24.48 -36.16 15.91
C THR A 305 -24.13 -37.16 14.79
N PRO A 306 -23.40 -38.25 15.08
CA PRO A 306 -23.15 -39.34 14.13
C PRO A 306 -24.39 -40.22 13.94
N ASN A 307 -24.31 -41.22 13.05
CA ASN A 307 -25.35 -42.27 12.95
C ASN A 307 -25.43 -43.11 14.23
N SER A 308 -24.29 -43.55 14.77
CA SER A 308 -24.23 -44.33 16.00
C SER A 308 -22.85 -44.31 16.65
N PHE A 309 -22.77 -43.86 17.90
CA PHE A 309 -21.57 -44.02 18.73
C PHE A 309 -21.32 -45.47 19.17
N ALA A 310 -22.36 -46.28 19.34
CA ALA A 310 -22.25 -47.63 19.91
C ALA A 310 -21.59 -48.64 18.94
N ASN A 311 -21.92 -48.55 17.66
CA ASN A 311 -21.49 -49.52 16.63
C ASN A 311 -20.32 -49.01 15.77
N GLY A 312 -19.76 -47.83 16.06
CA GLY A 312 -18.66 -47.22 15.29
C GLY A 312 -19.05 -46.66 13.92
N ASP A 313 -20.35 -46.57 13.61
CA ASP A 313 -20.86 -45.91 12.40
C ASP A 313 -21.00 -44.40 12.62
N TYR A 314 -19.91 -43.67 12.36
CA TYR A 314 -19.85 -42.23 12.64
C TYR A 314 -20.44 -41.35 11.54
N TYR A 315 -20.61 -41.86 10.31
CA TYR A 315 -20.85 -41.05 9.12
C TYR A 315 -22.21 -41.35 8.49
N PRO A 316 -22.98 -40.34 8.03
CA PRO A 316 -22.67 -38.91 8.08
C PRO A 316 -22.72 -38.34 9.50
N LEU A 317 -21.71 -37.54 9.83
CA LEU A 317 -21.65 -36.80 11.08
C LEU A 317 -22.30 -35.43 10.88
N LYS A 318 -23.49 -35.25 11.43
CA LYS A 318 -24.19 -33.95 11.43
C LYS A 318 -23.55 -33.02 12.43
N THR A 319 -23.31 -31.78 12.02
CA THR A 319 -22.59 -30.78 12.80
C THR A 319 -23.32 -29.44 12.83
N TYR A 320 -23.43 -28.86 14.02
CA TYR A 320 -23.66 -27.43 14.21
C TYR A 320 -22.40 -26.85 14.82
N LEU A 321 -21.85 -25.79 14.25
CA LEU A 321 -20.62 -25.15 14.70
C LEU A 321 -20.83 -23.64 14.75
N ARG A 322 -20.53 -22.99 15.87
CA ARG A 322 -20.54 -21.54 16.02
C ARG A 322 -19.31 -21.08 16.76
N PHE A 323 -18.40 -20.42 16.04
CA PHE A 323 -17.20 -19.80 16.59
C PHE A 323 -17.45 -18.30 16.78
N ASN A 324 -17.10 -17.77 17.94
CA ASN A 324 -17.03 -16.32 18.20
C ASN A 324 -15.57 -15.97 18.44
N LEU A 325 -14.92 -15.33 17.47
CA LEU A 325 -13.53 -14.92 17.55
C LEU A 325 -13.45 -13.45 17.99
N LEU A 326 -12.65 -13.20 19.01
CA LEU A 326 -12.46 -11.88 19.59
C LEU A 326 -11.18 -11.26 19.03
N SER A 327 -11.30 -10.03 18.53
CA SER A 327 -10.17 -9.22 18.09
C SER A 327 -10.07 -7.95 18.93
N GLN A 328 -8.89 -7.38 19.03
CA GLN A 328 -8.67 -6.13 19.76
C GLN A 328 -7.66 -5.26 19.02
N SER A 329 -8.01 -3.99 18.87
CA SER A 329 -7.13 -2.92 18.41
C SER A 329 -6.97 -1.88 19.51
N LYS A 330 -5.78 -1.27 19.59
CA LYS A 330 -5.49 -0.16 20.51
C LYS A 330 -6.34 1.08 20.19
N THR A 331 -6.68 1.32 18.92
CA THR A 331 -7.37 2.53 18.46
C THR A 331 -8.85 2.31 18.16
N ALA A 332 -9.23 1.14 17.65
CA ALA A 332 -10.62 0.82 17.28
C ALA A 332 -11.40 0.02 18.35
N GLY A 333 -10.72 -0.43 19.40
CA GLY A 333 -11.31 -1.19 20.52
C GLY A 333 -11.52 -2.68 20.19
N LYS A 334 -12.49 -3.31 20.86
CA LYS A 334 -12.79 -4.75 20.70
C LYS A 334 -13.68 -5.00 19.48
N GLY A 335 -13.42 -6.09 18.77
CA GLY A 335 -14.21 -6.62 17.66
C GLY A 335 -14.61 -8.07 17.92
N ASN A 336 -15.68 -8.52 17.28
CA ASN A 336 -16.17 -9.89 17.35
C ASN A 336 -16.60 -10.34 15.95
N ILE A 337 -16.09 -11.48 15.52
CA ILE A 337 -16.49 -12.14 14.28
C ILE A 337 -17.05 -13.52 14.60
N VAL A 338 -18.25 -13.78 14.09
CA VAL A 338 -19.00 -15.01 14.31
C VAL A 338 -18.95 -15.84 13.03
N LEU A 339 -18.51 -17.09 13.13
CA LEU A 339 -18.56 -18.07 12.05
C LEU A 339 -19.54 -19.16 12.47
N GLU A 340 -20.69 -19.25 11.81
CA GLU A 340 -21.76 -20.18 12.16
C GLU A 340 -22.08 -21.12 10.99
N SER A 341 -22.02 -22.43 11.19
CA SER A 341 -22.55 -23.47 10.31
C SER A 341 -23.66 -24.21 11.03
N ARG A 342 -24.89 -24.10 10.53
CA ARG A 342 -26.07 -24.67 11.20
C ARG A 342 -26.32 -26.14 10.86
N ASP A 343 -26.11 -26.47 9.59
CA ASP A 343 -26.45 -27.75 8.99
C ASP A 343 -25.22 -28.31 8.26
N GLY A 344 -24.11 -28.45 8.98
CA GLY A 344 -22.89 -29.02 8.44
C GLY A 344 -22.95 -30.55 8.43
N GLU A 345 -22.33 -31.18 7.45
CA GLU A 345 -22.24 -32.63 7.32
C GLU A 345 -20.81 -33.04 7.01
N LEU A 346 -20.28 -33.96 7.79
CA LEU A 346 -19.00 -34.62 7.57
C LEU A 346 -19.25 -36.05 7.10
N GLN A 347 -18.55 -36.45 6.06
CA GLN A 347 -18.52 -37.80 5.50
C GLN A 347 -17.10 -38.38 5.66
N ALA A 348 -16.92 -39.65 5.34
CA ALA A 348 -15.62 -40.31 5.49
C ALA A 348 -14.48 -39.68 4.65
N ASP A 349 -14.78 -39.18 3.45
CA ASP A 349 -13.79 -38.60 2.52
C ASP A 349 -14.09 -37.14 2.11
N SER A 350 -15.18 -36.57 2.62
CA SER A 350 -15.73 -35.30 2.17
C SER A 350 -16.46 -34.54 3.26
N LEU A 351 -16.70 -33.25 3.01
CA LEU A 351 -17.45 -32.38 3.91
C LEU A 351 -18.38 -31.47 3.13
N ASN A 352 -19.44 -31.02 3.79
CA ASN A 352 -20.30 -29.95 3.34
C ASN A 352 -20.69 -29.08 4.55
N MET A 353 -20.09 -27.89 4.67
CA MET A 353 -20.28 -26.95 5.76
C MET A 353 -20.65 -25.56 5.23
N PRO A 354 -21.94 -25.19 5.24
CA PRO A 354 -22.35 -23.83 4.92
C PRO A 354 -22.09 -22.90 6.11
N PHE A 355 -21.12 -21.99 5.99
CA PHE A 355 -20.82 -21.00 7.02
C PHE A 355 -21.46 -19.64 6.73
N GLN A 356 -21.91 -18.98 7.79
CA GLN A 356 -22.27 -17.57 7.84
C GLN A 356 -21.21 -16.84 8.66
N ILE A 357 -20.40 -16.02 8.00
CA ILE A 357 -19.37 -15.22 8.67
C ILE A 357 -19.89 -13.79 8.83
N THR A 358 -20.08 -13.35 10.08
CA THR A 358 -20.68 -12.03 10.38
C THR A 358 -19.93 -11.31 11.49
N GLY A 359 -19.93 -9.99 11.47
CA GLY A 359 -19.34 -9.16 12.54
C GLY A 359 -18.17 -8.31 12.02
N ASN A 360 -17.22 -8.02 12.90
CA ASN A 360 -16.04 -7.24 12.54
C ASN A 360 -14.77 -7.71 13.23
N VAL A 361 -13.67 -7.59 12.49
CA VAL A 361 -12.31 -7.75 13.00
C VAL A 361 -11.69 -6.35 13.12
N LYS A 362 -11.10 -6.07 14.28
CA LYS A 362 -10.40 -4.82 14.55
C LYS A 362 -8.93 -5.11 14.81
N TYR A 363 -8.07 -4.55 13.98
CA TYR A 363 -6.63 -4.79 14.02
C TYR A 363 -5.91 -3.51 13.61
N ASP A 364 -4.93 -3.08 14.41
CA ASP A 364 -4.26 -1.78 14.26
C ASP A 364 -5.27 -0.64 14.01
N ASP A 365 -5.08 0.14 12.94
CA ASP A 365 -5.95 1.24 12.56
C ASP A 365 -7.03 0.81 11.55
N PHE A 366 -7.39 -0.47 11.50
CA PHE A 366 -8.40 -1.01 10.58
C PHE A 366 -9.56 -1.70 11.27
N ILE A 367 -10.71 -1.59 10.61
CA ILE A 367 -11.92 -2.37 10.91
C ILE A 367 -12.36 -3.07 9.64
N LEU A 368 -12.35 -4.40 9.65
CA LEU A 368 -12.90 -5.25 8.61
C LEU A 368 -14.29 -5.74 9.04
N TYR A 369 -15.32 -5.27 8.35
CA TYR A 369 -16.68 -5.76 8.50
C TYR A 369 -16.92 -6.92 7.54
N SER A 370 -17.52 -7.98 8.06
CA SER A 370 -17.78 -9.21 7.32
C SER A 370 -19.27 -9.53 7.33
N THR A 371 -19.82 -9.83 6.16
CA THR A 371 -21.12 -10.49 6.00
C THR A 371 -20.97 -11.44 4.83
N VAL A 372 -20.51 -12.65 5.10
CA VAL A 372 -19.98 -13.58 4.10
C VAL A 372 -20.61 -14.96 4.31
N PRO A 373 -21.76 -15.24 3.68
CA PRO A 373 -22.24 -16.59 3.49
C PRO A 373 -21.33 -17.36 2.53
N VAL A 374 -20.87 -18.53 2.93
CA VAL A 374 -19.92 -19.34 2.16
C VAL A 374 -20.27 -20.81 2.28
N ALA A 375 -20.23 -21.54 1.16
CA ALA A 375 -20.33 -22.99 1.14
C ALA A 375 -18.91 -23.56 1.08
N PHE A 376 -18.48 -24.18 2.17
CA PHE A 376 -17.24 -24.94 2.22
C PHE A 376 -17.56 -26.40 2.01
N SER A 377 -17.16 -26.98 0.89
CA SER A 377 -17.57 -28.33 0.52
C SER A 377 -16.58 -29.00 -0.43
N GLY A 378 -16.55 -30.33 -0.44
CA GLY A 378 -15.72 -31.11 -1.35
C GLY A 378 -15.09 -32.30 -0.65
N LYS A 379 -14.20 -32.99 -1.37
CA LYS A 379 -13.37 -34.05 -0.78
C LYS A 379 -12.20 -33.43 -0.04
N PHE A 380 -11.64 -34.08 0.98
CA PHE A 380 -10.51 -33.51 1.73
C PHE A 380 -9.29 -33.18 0.86
N ASN A 381 -9.07 -33.92 -0.23
CA ASN A 381 -7.99 -33.68 -1.20
C ASN A 381 -8.37 -32.68 -2.32
N ASP A 382 -9.61 -32.18 -2.34
CA ASP A 382 -10.12 -31.22 -3.31
C ASP A 382 -11.29 -30.40 -2.71
N LEU A 383 -10.95 -29.58 -1.72
CA LEU A 383 -11.88 -28.71 -1.03
C LEU A 383 -12.14 -27.43 -1.84
N ASN A 384 -13.39 -26.97 -1.82
CA ASN A 384 -13.82 -25.76 -2.51
C ASN A 384 -14.59 -24.84 -1.55
N VAL A 385 -14.31 -23.55 -1.64
CA VAL A 385 -14.96 -22.47 -0.90
C VAL A 385 -15.72 -21.61 -1.89
N LYS A 386 -17.05 -21.68 -1.88
CA LYS A 386 -17.92 -20.90 -2.77
C LYS A 386 -18.68 -19.82 -2.02
N PHE A 387 -18.41 -18.57 -2.35
CA PHE A 387 -19.10 -17.42 -1.76
C PHE A 387 -20.51 -17.27 -2.34
N GLN A 388 -21.49 -17.20 -1.44
CA GLN A 388 -22.92 -17.15 -1.77
C GLN A 388 -23.40 -15.71 -2.06
N PRO A 389 -24.63 -15.52 -2.56
CA PRO A 389 -25.20 -14.18 -2.69
C PRO A 389 -25.17 -13.41 -1.37
N LYS A 390 -24.98 -12.09 -1.46
CA LYS A 390 -24.81 -11.14 -0.33
C LYS A 390 -23.45 -11.18 0.38
N SER A 391 -22.50 -12.02 -0.05
CA SER A 391 -21.14 -11.99 0.48
C SER A 391 -20.42 -10.66 0.20
N LEU A 392 -20.07 -9.96 1.26
CA LEU A 392 -19.43 -8.65 1.23
C LEU A 392 -18.41 -8.53 2.38
N LEU A 393 -17.21 -8.09 2.02
CA LEU A 393 -16.24 -7.55 2.96
C LEU A 393 -16.17 -6.04 2.81
N ARG A 394 -16.05 -5.32 3.92
CA ARG A 394 -15.87 -3.87 3.94
C ARG A 394 -14.74 -3.49 4.91
N LEU A 395 -13.75 -2.75 4.44
CA LEU A 395 -12.62 -2.28 5.22
C LEU A 395 -12.65 -0.75 5.36
N VAL A 396 -12.36 -0.25 6.55
CA VAL A 396 -12.12 1.17 6.85
C VAL A 396 -10.89 1.30 7.74
N GLY A 397 -10.11 2.36 7.61
CA GLY A 397 -8.90 2.53 8.40
C GLY A 397 -7.80 3.37 7.73
N LYS A 398 -6.54 3.17 8.15
CA LYS A 398 -5.38 3.87 7.55
C LYS A 398 -4.25 2.89 7.26
N GLN A 399 -3.87 2.74 5.98
CA GLN A 399 -2.76 1.87 5.55
C GLN A 399 -1.62 2.65 4.91
N ARG A 400 -0.45 2.64 5.55
CA ARG A 400 0.81 3.24 5.07
C ARG A 400 0.66 4.73 4.69
N LEU A 401 0.22 5.01 3.46
CA LEU A 401 0.04 6.33 2.83
C LEU A 401 -1.42 6.62 2.44
N LEU A 402 -2.36 5.72 2.75
CA LEU A 402 -3.75 5.80 2.36
C LEU A 402 -4.67 5.89 3.59
N ALA A 403 -5.55 6.88 3.60
CA ALA A 403 -6.73 6.88 4.45
C ALA A 403 -7.87 6.18 3.71
N ILE A 404 -8.36 5.07 4.24
CA ILE A 404 -9.40 4.23 3.66
C ILE A 404 -10.74 4.59 4.33
N HIS A 405 -11.57 5.35 3.62
CA HIS A 405 -12.91 5.72 4.10
C HIS A 405 -13.92 4.60 3.88
N ASP A 406 -13.80 3.88 2.77
CA ASP A 406 -14.66 2.74 2.44
C ASP A 406 -14.01 1.88 1.35
N LEU A 407 -13.62 0.66 1.67
CA LEU A 407 -13.14 -0.32 0.69
C LEU A 407 -14.05 -1.55 0.74
N ARG A 408 -14.79 -1.81 -0.34
CA ARG A 408 -15.79 -2.89 -0.43
C ARG A 408 -15.34 -3.95 -1.41
N PHE A 409 -15.43 -5.22 -1.00
CA PHE A 409 -15.21 -6.39 -1.84
C PHE A 409 -16.47 -7.26 -1.86
N PRO A 410 -17.36 -7.08 -2.86
CA PRO A 410 -18.42 -8.04 -3.11
C PRO A 410 -17.81 -9.38 -3.54
N LEU A 411 -18.11 -10.45 -2.81
CA LEU A 411 -17.51 -11.77 -3.02
C LEU A 411 -18.46 -12.77 -3.72
N ALA A 412 -19.72 -12.41 -3.93
CA ALA A 412 -20.73 -13.33 -4.44
C ALA A 412 -20.31 -14.01 -5.76
N GLY A 413 -20.37 -15.34 -5.79
CA GLY A 413 -20.04 -16.16 -6.96
C GLY A 413 -18.55 -16.50 -7.12
N ILE A 414 -17.67 -15.97 -6.27
CA ILE A 414 -16.25 -16.34 -6.25
C ILE A 414 -16.09 -17.75 -5.67
N GLN A 415 -15.12 -18.48 -6.20
CA GLN A 415 -14.73 -19.81 -5.75
C GLN A 415 -13.24 -19.83 -5.45
N ILE A 416 -12.85 -20.47 -4.35
CA ILE A 416 -11.46 -20.70 -3.99
C ILE A 416 -11.27 -22.21 -3.86
N ASN A 417 -10.34 -22.74 -4.65
CA ASN A 417 -9.91 -24.12 -4.58
C ASN A 417 -8.38 -24.17 -4.43
N LYS A 418 -7.81 -25.37 -4.42
CA LYS A 418 -6.35 -25.56 -4.28
C LYS A 418 -5.49 -24.91 -5.38
N TYR A 419 -6.08 -24.55 -6.52
CA TYR A 419 -5.38 -23.89 -7.62
C TYR A 419 -5.45 -22.35 -7.59
N GLY A 420 -6.36 -21.78 -6.79
CA GLY A 420 -6.49 -20.33 -6.65
C GLY A 420 -7.93 -19.82 -6.63
N VAL A 421 -8.06 -18.50 -6.81
CA VAL A 421 -9.33 -17.78 -6.86
C VAL A 421 -9.88 -17.79 -8.29
N ASN A 422 -11.17 -18.11 -8.41
CA ASN A 422 -11.91 -18.17 -9.66
C ASN A 422 -13.20 -17.35 -9.56
N GLY A 423 -13.51 -16.57 -10.61
CA GLY A 423 -14.74 -15.79 -10.69
C GLY A 423 -14.49 -14.29 -10.82
N ARG A 424 -15.58 -13.50 -10.75
CA ARG A 424 -15.53 -12.05 -10.88
C ARG A 424 -15.08 -11.41 -9.57
N LEU A 425 -13.92 -10.76 -9.58
CA LEU A 425 -13.42 -9.95 -8.48
C LEU A 425 -13.78 -8.49 -8.74
N HIS A 426 -14.56 -7.90 -7.85
CA HIS A 426 -14.94 -6.49 -7.89
C HIS A 426 -14.56 -5.81 -6.58
N ALA A 427 -14.05 -4.59 -6.65
CA ALA A 427 -13.73 -3.76 -5.50
C ALA A 427 -14.13 -2.30 -5.74
N VAL A 428 -14.60 -1.63 -4.69
CA VAL A 428 -14.87 -0.19 -4.69
C VAL A 428 -14.07 0.44 -3.56
N PHE A 429 -13.15 1.32 -3.91
CA PHE A 429 -12.27 2.03 -2.99
C PHE A 429 -12.64 3.51 -2.92
N LYS A 430 -12.86 3.99 -1.70
CA LYS A 430 -13.01 5.40 -1.37
C LYS A 430 -12.01 5.79 -0.29
N GLY A 431 -11.29 6.88 -0.51
CA GLY A 431 -10.24 7.29 0.42
C GLY A 431 -9.48 8.54 0.01
N GLU A 432 -8.33 8.72 0.64
CA GLU A 432 -7.43 9.85 0.41
C GLU A 432 -5.97 9.38 0.47
N SER A 433 -5.11 10.11 -0.23
CA SER A 433 -3.65 10.00 -0.16
C SER A 433 -3.05 11.42 -0.09
N PRO A 434 -1.74 11.56 0.22
CA PRO A 434 -1.10 12.88 0.22
C PRO A 434 -1.22 13.63 -1.13
N ASP A 435 -1.36 12.91 -2.25
CA ASP A 435 -1.50 13.52 -3.58
C ASP A 435 -2.96 13.77 -3.98
N PHE A 436 -3.89 12.96 -3.46
CA PHE A 436 -5.25 12.85 -3.98
C PHE A 436 -6.32 12.91 -2.86
N LYS A 437 -7.29 13.82 -3.01
CA LYS A 437 -8.51 13.87 -2.17
C LYS A 437 -9.67 13.15 -2.84
N ASN A 438 -10.62 12.70 -2.03
CA ASN A 438 -11.89 12.14 -2.51
C ASN A 438 -11.68 11.07 -3.59
N ILE A 439 -10.70 10.19 -3.41
CA ILE A 439 -10.45 9.09 -4.33
C ILE A 439 -11.70 8.22 -4.34
N ASN A 440 -12.24 7.93 -5.52
CA ASN A 440 -13.34 7.01 -5.73
C ASN A 440 -12.99 6.12 -6.93
N LEU A 441 -12.52 4.91 -6.67
CA LEU A 441 -12.06 3.97 -7.68
C LEU A 441 -12.87 2.67 -7.63
N HIS A 442 -13.22 2.18 -8.80
CA HIS A 442 -13.84 0.89 -9.03
C HIS A 442 -12.85 0.00 -9.77
N LEU A 443 -12.77 -1.26 -9.36
CA LEU A 443 -11.91 -2.26 -9.96
C LEU A 443 -12.73 -3.51 -10.20
N ASP A 444 -12.81 -4.00 -11.44
CA ASP A 444 -13.66 -5.13 -11.82
C ASP A 444 -12.95 -6.02 -12.83
N GLY A 445 -12.91 -7.31 -12.57
CA GLY A 445 -12.16 -8.25 -13.38
C GLY A 445 -12.57 -9.70 -13.14
N PHE A 446 -12.00 -10.59 -13.94
CA PHE A 446 -12.24 -12.02 -13.81
C PHE A 446 -10.93 -12.74 -13.49
N ALA A 447 -10.94 -13.54 -12.43
CA ALA A 447 -9.82 -14.34 -11.97
C ALA A 447 -9.95 -15.77 -12.48
N LYS A 448 -8.82 -16.35 -12.92
CA LYS A 448 -8.68 -17.76 -13.29
C LYS A 448 -7.46 -18.32 -12.58
N HIS A 449 -7.67 -19.23 -11.63
CA HIS A 449 -6.62 -19.80 -10.77
C HIS A 449 -5.69 -18.73 -10.20
N PHE A 450 -6.24 -17.57 -9.84
CA PHE A 450 -5.45 -16.43 -9.40
C PHE A 450 -4.96 -16.66 -7.97
N LYS A 451 -3.64 -16.59 -7.75
CA LYS A 451 -3.00 -16.95 -6.48
C LYS A 451 -2.92 -15.78 -5.49
N ILE A 452 -3.48 -14.61 -5.82
CA ILE A 452 -3.53 -13.42 -4.93
C ILE A 452 -2.18 -13.04 -4.28
N GLY A 453 -1.07 -13.35 -4.97
CA GLY A 453 0.29 -13.13 -4.47
C GLY A 453 0.81 -14.16 -3.46
N GLN A 454 0.03 -15.18 -3.10
CA GLN A 454 0.39 -16.29 -2.22
C GLN A 454 0.83 -17.50 -3.04
N LEU A 455 2.00 -17.40 -3.65
CA LEU A 455 2.47 -18.38 -4.66
C LEU A 455 2.72 -19.78 -4.08
N ASP A 456 3.11 -19.87 -2.81
CA ASP A 456 3.45 -21.13 -2.14
C ASP A 456 2.24 -21.83 -1.49
N PHE A 457 1.11 -21.12 -1.36
CA PHE A 457 -0.12 -21.67 -0.77
C PHE A 457 -0.96 -22.48 -1.77
N PHE A 458 -0.97 -22.07 -3.04
CA PHE A 458 -1.77 -22.70 -4.10
C PHE A 458 -0.93 -23.61 -5.00
N GLU A 459 -1.46 -24.79 -5.31
CA GLU A 459 -0.89 -25.72 -6.28
C GLU A 459 -0.96 -25.15 -7.71
N ASP A 460 -0.07 -25.63 -8.58
CA ASP A 460 -0.19 -25.34 -10.01
C ASP A 460 -1.27 -26.21 -10.65
N ALA A 461 -2.08 -25.59 -11.52
CA ALA A 461 -3.07 -26.33 -12.29
C ALA A 461 -2.36 -27.40 -13.17
N PRO A 462 -2.89 -28.65 -13.20
CA PRO A 462 -2.24 -29.78 -13.87
C PRO A 462 -2.27 -29.68 -15.41
N ASP A 463 -3.13 -28.84 -15.97
CA ASP A 463 -3.20 -28.60 -17.41
C ASP A 463 -2.10 -27.60 -17.84
N ASN A 464 -1.20 -28.06 -18.72
CA ASN A 464 -0.13 -27.23 -19.30
C ASN A 464 -0.66 -26.06 -20.14
N ASN A 465 -1.90 -26.14 -20.63
CA ASN A 465 -2.56 -25.09 -21.42
C ASN A 465 -3.46 -24.17 -20.58
N ALA A 466 -3.65 -24.46 -19.28
CA ALA A 466 -4.46 -23.60 -18.42
C ALA A 466 -3.77 -22.27 -18.15
N VAL A 467 -4.56 -21.19 -18.16
CA VAL A 467 -4.09 -19.87 -17.70
C VAL A 467 -3.76 -19.98 -16.21
N LYS A 468 -2.48 -19.89 -15.87
CA LYS A 468 -1.96 -19.97 -14.50
C LYS A 468 -1.87 -18.56 -13.90
N ASP A 469 -2.39 -18.39 -12.69
CA ASP A 469 -2.20 -17.20 -11.85
C ASP A 469 -2.46 -15.85 -12.54
N LEU A 470 -3.67 -15.64 -13.07
CA LEU A 470 -4.00 -14.40 -13.76
C LEU A 470 -5.31 -13.79 -13.26
N TRP A 471 -5.23 -12.50 -12.93
CA TRP A 471 -6.40 -11.65 -12.78
C TRP A 471 -6.33 -10.47 -13.74
N GLN A 472 -7.22 -10.44 -14.73
CA GLN A 472 -7.39 -9.31 -15.63
C GLN A 472 -8.49 -8.40 -15.13
N TRP A 473 -8.22 -7.10 -15.06
CA TRP A 473 -9.10 -6.13 -14.44
C TRP A 473 -9.24 -4.85 -15.25
N LYS A 474 -10.35 -4.17 -15.03
CA LYS A 474 -10.66 -2.82 -15.49
C LYS A 474 -10.76 -1.92 -14.28
N VAL A 475 -10.19 -0.74 -14.37
CA VAL A 475 -10.28 0.29 -13.32
C VAL A 475 -10.97 1.53 -13.87
N TRP A 476 -11.80 2.18 -13.08
CA TRP A 476 -12.35 3.49 -13.42
C TRP A 476 -12.72 4.27 -12.17
N GLY A 477 -12.74 5.59 -12.27
CA GLY A 477 -13.10 6.43 -11.15
C GLY A 477 -12.64 7.87 -11.28
N ASP A 478 -12.66 8.57 -10.17
CA ASP A 478 -12.31 9.98 -10.11
C ASP A 478 -11.69 10.39 -8.78
N THR A 479 -10.96 11.50 -8.80
CA THR A 479 -10.28 12.06 -7.63
C THR A 479 -9.96 13.55 -7.84
N ASN A 480 -9.52 14.25 -6.79
CA ASN A 480 -9.05 15.63 -6.85
C ASN A 480 -7.55 15.68 -6.51
N ILE A 481 -6.75 16.34 -7.35
CA ILE A 481 -5.31 16.50 -7.12
C ILE A 481 -5.07 17.64 -6.13
N HIS A 482 -4.33 17.38 -5.04
CA HIS A 482 -4.09 18.36 -3.98
C HIS A 482 -3.40 19.65 -4.47
N THR A 483 -2.35 19.53 -5.28
CA THR A 483 -1.46 20.66 -5.65
C THR A 483 -2.08 21.67 -6.59
N ILE A 484 -3.05 21.26 -7.41
CA ILE A 484 -3.67 22.10 -8.47
C ILE A 484 -5.20 22.17 -8.37
N ALA A 485 -5.78 21.55 -7.33
CA ALA A 485 -7.22 21.44 -7.10
C ALA A 485 -8.06 20.96 -8.31
N GLY A 486 -7.43 20.25 -9.25
CA GLY A 486 -8.07 19.75 -10.47
C GLY A 486 -8.75 18.39 -10.25
N LYS A 487 -9.94 18.21 -10.84
CA LYS A 487 -10.63 16.91 -10.84
C LYS A 487 -10.04 16.01 -11.92
N LEU A 488 -9.51 14.85 -11.54
CA LEU A 488 -8.97 13.83 -12.43
C LEU A 488 -9.97 12.67 -12.53
N LYS A 489 -10.41 12.34 -13.74
CA LYS A 489 -11.12 11.10 -14.04
C LYS A 489 -10.17 10.12 -14.69
N ILE A 490 -10.25 8.85 -14.32
CA ILE A 490 -9.43 7.79 -14.94
C ILE A 490 -10.28 6.59 -15.33
N SER A 491 -9.83 5.90 -16.36
CA SER A 491 -10.30 4.58 -16.75
C SER A 491 -9.12 3.80 -17.34
N GLY A 492 -9.09 2.49 -17.19
CA GLY A 492 -7.95 1.71 -17.64
C GLY A 492 -8.16 0.21 -17.52
N ARG A 493 -7.17 -0.54 -17.98
CA ARG A 493 -7.13 -2.00 -17.92
C ARG A 493 -5.76 -2.48 -17.53
N GLY A 494 -5.72 -3.60 -16.84
CA GLY A 494 -4.50 -4.16 -16.34
C GLY A 494 -4.62 -5.62 -15.99
N ASP A 495 -3.54 -6.15 -15.46
CA ASP A 495 -3.47 -7.51 -14.97
C ASP A 495 -2.62 -7.61 -13.72
N TRP A 496 -2.89 -8.63 -12.93
CA TRP A 496 -2.00 -9.09 -11.87
C TRP A 496 -1.62 -10.53 -12.18
N HIS A 497 -0.32 -10.75 -12.35
CA HIS A 497 0.28 -12.05 -12.53
C HIS A 497 1.52 -12.17 -11.63
N ARG A 498 1.56 -13.20 -10.78
CA ARG A 498 2.60 -13.44 -9.78
C ARG A 498 2.83 -12.23 -8.86
N ASN A 499 4.05 -11.71 -8.84
CA ASN A 499 4.47 -10.60 -7.99
C ASN A 499 4.38 -9.22 -8.70
N LEU A 500 3.74 -9.15 -9.86
CA LEU A 500 3.67 -7.94 -10.68
C LEU A 500 2.22 -7.55 -10.99
N VAL A 501 1.89 -6.30 -10.66
CA VAL A 501 0.65 -5.65 -11.09
C VAL A 501 0.96 -4.72 -12.24
N ARG A 502 0.23 -4.81 -13.35
CA ARG A 502 0.43 -4.00 -14.55
C ARG A 502 -0.83 -3.23 -14.88
N LEU A 503 -0.69 -1.94 -15.14
CA LEU A 503 -1.68 -1.12 -15.84
C LEU A 503 -1.24 -1.01 -17.30
N ASN A 504 -1.96 -1.68 -18.19
CA ASN A 504 -1.61 -1.77 -19.62
C ASN A 504 -2.25 -0.65 -20.44
N GLU A 505 -3.43 -0.19 -20.03
CA GLU A 505 -4.18 0.89 -20.67
C GLU A 505 -4.60 1.90 -19.62
N LEU A 506 -4.43 3.20 -19.90
CA LEU A 506 -4.97 4.31 -19.10
C LEU A 506 -5.53 5.36 -20.06
N ASN A 507 -6.75 5.79 -19.79
CA ASN A 507 -7.37 6.98 -20.34
C ASN A 507 -7.80 7.84 -19.15
N GLY A 508 -7.17 8.98 -18.97
CA GLY A 508 -7.55 9.95 -17.96
C GLY A 508 -7.91 11.31 -18.58
N GLU A 509 -8.79 12.02 -17.89
CA GLU A 509 -9.17 13.40 -18.21
C GLU A 509 -8.98 14.25 -16.95
N LEU A 510 -8.08 15.21 -17.00
CA LEU A 510 -7.95 16.25 -15.99
C LEU A 510 -8.90 17.40 -16.36
N GLY A 511 -9.70 17.82 -15.39
CA GLY A 511 -10.61 18.95 -15.53
C GLY A 511 -9.88 20.26 -15.81
N LYS A 512 -10.64 21.28 -16.20
CA LYS A 512 -10.12 22.64 -16.44
C LYS A 512 -9.43 23.16 -15.17
N ILE A 513 -8.25 23.74 -15.34
CA ILE A 513 -7.52 24.41 -14.26
C ILE A 513 -7.51 25.89 -14.61
N HIS A 514 -8.04 26.71 -13.70
CA HIS A 514 -8.00 28.15 -13.83
C HIS A 514 -7.43 28.71 -12.53
N GLN A 515 -6.12 28.96 -12.53
CA GLN A 515 -5.41 29.46 -11.36
C GLN A 515 -4.33 30.44 -11.80
N GLN A 516 -4.27 31.58 -11.10
CA GLN A 516 -3.08 32.44 -11.03
C GLN A 516 -2.59 32.95 -12.40
N GLY A 517 -3.51 33.38 -13.27
CA GLY A 517 -3.12 33.92 -14.57
C GLY A 517 -3.00 32.88 -15.68
N VAL A 518 -3.29 31.60 -15.40
CA VAL A 518 -3.19 30.50 -16.37
C VAL A 518 -4.53 29.75 -16.45
N TYR A 519 -5.01 29.60 -17.67
CA TYR A 519 -6.12 28.74 -18.03
C TYR A 519 -5.59 27.51 -18.79
N ILE A 520 -5.67 26.36 -18.15
CA ILE A 520 -5.40 25.07 -18.77
C ILE A 520 -6.77 24.42 -19.06
N PRO A 521 -7.09 24.14 -20.33
CA PRO A 521 -8.31 23.42 -20.68
C PRO A 521 -8.26 21.97 -20.16
N LYS A 522 -9.30 21.18 -20.46
CA LYS A 522 -9.27 19.76 -20.09
C LYS A 522 -8.06 19.09 -20.74
N THR A 523 -7.30 18.30 -19.97
CA THR A 523 -6.11 17.61 -20.47
C THR A 523 -6.32 16.10 -20.46
N GLU A 524 -5.75 15.44 -21.46
CA GLU A 524 -5.82 14.00 -21.65
C GLU A 524 -4.55 13.34 -21.09
N LEU A 525 -4.75 12.21 -20.41
CA LEU A 525 -3.72 11.38 -19.81
C LEU A 525 -3.76 9.99 -20.45
N SER A 526 -2.63 9.51 -20.92
CA SER A 526 -2.49 8.16 -21.51
C SER A 526 -1.17 7.51 -21.13
N LEU A 527 -1.02 6.20 -21.34
CA LEU A 527 0.25 5.51 -21.14
C LEU A 527 1.10 5.56 -22.41
N LEU A 528 2.40 5.79 -22.22
CA LEU A 528 3.43 5.51 -23.22
C LEU A 528 3.92 4.07 -23.09
N GLU A 529 4.06 3.60 -21.86
CA GLU A 529 4.49 2.26 -21.51
C GLU A 529 3.63 1.75 -20.33
N PRO A 530 3.35 0.44 -20.25
CA PRO A 530 2.59 -0.11 -19.13
C PRO A 530 3.21 0.25 -17.78
N VAL A 531 2.38 0.70 -16.82
CA VAL A 531 2.85 0.95 -15.46
C VAL A 531 2.95 -0.38 -14.74
N LYS A 532 4.15 -0.74 -14.32
CA LYS A 532 4.50 -1.97 -13.61
C LYS A 532 4.72 -1.65 -12.15
N PHE A 533 4.01 -2.33 -11.27
CA PHE A 533 4.14 -2.22 -9.82
C PHE A 533 4.53 -3.58 -9.21
N ALA A 534 5.78 -3.67 -8.76
CA ALA A 534 6.30 -4.82 -8.04
C ALA A 534 6.00 -4.64 -6.54
N TYR A 535 4.82 -5.06 -6.10
CA TYR A 535 4.27 -4.73 -4.79
C TYR A 535 5.08 -5.27 -3.59
N GLN A 536 5.83 -6.36 -3.76
CA GLN A 536 6.72 -6.87 -2.70
C GLN A 536 7.92 -5.94 -2.45
N LYS A 537 8.47 -5.34 -3.52
CA LYS A 537 9.59 -4.39 -3.43
C LYS A 537 9.14 -2.94 -3.33
N TRP A 538 7.84 -2.67 -3.48
CA TRP A 538 7.28 -1.32 -3.57
C TRP A 538 7.89 -0.45 -4.66
N GLN A 539 8.25 -1.07 -5.79
CA GLN A 539 8.85 -0.39 -6.95
C GLN A 539 7.83 -0.19 -8.06
N LEU A 540 7.85 1.00 -8.64
CA LEU A 540 7.00 1.41 -9.76
C LEU A 540 7.87 1.83 -10.95
N ASP A 541 7.48 1.40 -12.13
CA ASP A 541 8.12 1.73 -13.40
C ASP A 541 7.04 1.95 -14.47
N GLY A 542 7.20 2.93 -15.36
CA GLY A 542 6.27 3.13 -16.47
C GLY A 542 6.42 4.47 -17.17
N GLY A 543 5.62 4.66 -18.23
CA GLY A 543 5.64 5.86 -19.06
C GLY A 543 4.24 6.43 -19.24
N VAL A 544 4.11 7.76 -19.06
CA VAL A 544 2.83 8.47 -19.12
C VAL A 544 2.96 9.66 -20.09
N GLN A 545 1.92 9.90 -20.87
CA GLN A 545 1.79 11.06 -21.72
C GLN A 545 0.61 11.93 -21.25
N ILE A 546 0.87 13.23 -21.16
CA ILE A 546 -0.13 14.25 -20.87
C ILE A 546 -0.23 15.12 -22.13
N LYS A 547 -1.44 15.32 -22.65
CA LYS A 547 -1.71 16.24 -23.76
C LYS A 547 -2.76 17.25 -23.32
N SER A 548 -2.50 18.51 -23.60
CA SER A 548 -3.48 19.57 -23.41
C SER A 548 -3.75 20.22 -24.76
N PRO A 549 -5.00 20.66 -25.01
CA PRO A 549 -5.27 21.72 -25.97
C PRO A 549 -4.53 23.02 -25.60
N GLU A 550 -4.72 24.08 -26.39
CA GLU A 550 -4.13 25.39 -26.15
C GLU A 550 -4.30 25.89 -24.72
N MET A 551 -3.17 26.10 -24.03
CA MET A 551 -3.14 26.77 -22.74
C MET A 551 -3.10 28.28 -22.97
N ARG A 552 -3.83 29.03 -22.14
CA ARG A 552 -3.95 30.48 -22.26
C ARG A 552 -3.51 31.16 -20.99
N PHE A 553 -2.89 32.32 -21.12
CA PHE A 553 -2.51 33.17 -19.99
C PHE A 553 -3.39 34.42 -19.96
N ASP A 554 -3.67 34.96 -18.78
CA ASP A 554 -4.51 36.16 -18.58
C ASP A 554 -3.91 37.40 -19.24
N TYR A 555 -2.57 37.43 -19.31
CA TYR A 555 -1.82 38.46 -20.03
C TYR A 555 -2.00 38.38 -21.56
N GLY A 556 -2.65 37.31 -22.05
CA GLY A 556 -3.08 37.07 -23.42
C GLY A 556 -2.29 35.96 -24.15
N GLY A 557 -1.20 35.46 -23.56
CA GLY A 557 -0.26 34.57 -24.23
C GLY A 557 -0.84 33.18 -24.37
N ILE A 558 -0.31 32.39 -25.29
CA ILE A 558 -0.78 31.02 -25.50
C ILE A 558 0.39 30.03 -25.63
N ILE A 559 0.18 28.81 -25.16
CA ILE A 559 1.03 27.66 -25.51
C ILE A 559 0.18 26.73 -26.36
N PRO A 560 0.49 26.56 -27.66
CA PRO A 560 -0.30 25.74 -28.56
C PRO A 560 -0.08 24.25 -28.28
N SER A 561 -1.18 23.55 -27.97
CA SER A 561 -1.26 22.09 -27.84
C SER A 561 -0.07 21.40 -27.12
N PRO A 562 0.26 21.78 -25.87
CA PRO A 562 1.41 21.22 -25.20
C PRO A 562 1.21 19.73 -24.88
N SER A 563 2.29 18.97 -25.02
CA SER A 563 2.38 17.57 -24.65
C SER A 563 3.60 17.32 -23.77
N ALA A 564 3.45 16.52 -22.74
CA ALA A 564 4.51 16.07 -21.87
C ALA A 564 4.60 14.55 -21.91
N LYS A 565 5.80 14.02 -22.16
CA LYS A 565 6.10 12.59 -22.08
C LYS A 565 6.99 12.35 -20.87
N LEU A 566 6.54 11.53 -19.93
CA LEU A 566 7.19 11.31 -18.64
C LEU A 566 7.44 9.82 -18.43
N GLN A 567 8.68 9.44 -18.17
CA GLN A 567 9.07 8.15 -17.63
C GLN A 567 9.22 8.27 -16.12
N VAL A 568 8.73 7.27 -15.39
CA VAL A 568 8.73 7.21 -13.93
C VAL A 568 9.36 5.91 -13.50
N ASN A 569 10.33 5.95 -12.59
CA ASN A 569 10.92 4.76 -12.01
C ASN A 569 11.42 4.97 -10.57
N GLY A 570 11.34 3.93 -9.74
CA GLY A 570 11.90 3.93 -8.38
C GLY A 570 10.94 3.32 -7.35
N GLU A 571 11.24 3.55 -6.08
CA GLU A 571 10.34 3.19 -4.97
C GLU A 571 9.16 4.16 -4.92
N ILE A 572 7.96 3.70 -4.54
CA ILE A 572 6.74 4.53 -4.45
C ILE A 572 6.97 5.83 -3.65
N GLU A 573 7.76 5.77 -2.59
CA GLU A 573 8.13 6.92 -1.75
C GLU A 573 9.16 7.86 -2.40
N ASN A 574 9.95 7.36 -3.35
CA ASN A 574 11.07 8.05 -3.97
C ASN A 574 11.10 7.76 -5.49
N LEU A 575 10.23 8.41 -6.24
CA LEU A 575 10.16 8.23 -7.69
C LEU A 575 11.04 9.24 -8.41
N ASN A 576 11.80 8.76 -9.39
CA ASN A 576 12.49 9.61 -10.35
C ASN A 576 11.59 9.79 -11.58
N LEU A 577 11.56 11.01 -12.11
CA LEU A 577 10.80 11.38 -13.29
C LEU A 577 11.77 11.96 -14.31
N LYS A 578 11.72 11.42 -15.52
CA LYS A 578 12.49 11.93 -16.67
C LYS A 578 11.54 12.13 -17.82
N GLY A 579 11.61 13.26 -18.49
CA GLY A 579 10.66 13.51 -19.56
C GLY A 579 11.02 14.67 -20.47
N GLU A 580 10.11 14.92 -21.40
CA GLU A 580 10.21 15.97 -22.40
C GLU A 580 8.86 16.68 -22.51
N LEU A 581 8.87 18.01 -22.46
CA LEU A 581 7.72 18.86 -22.74
C LEU A 581 7.89 19.50 -24.12
N GLN A 582 6.88 19.41 -24.95
CA GLN A 582 6.88 19.93 -26.31
C GLN A 582 5.55 20.61 -26.60
N ALA A 583 5.60 21.74 -27.30
CA ALA A 583 4.41 22.47 -27.73
C ALA A 583 4.65 23.02 -29.15
N ASP A 584 3.87 22.54 -30.12
CA ASP A 584 4.00 22.91 -31.54
C ASP A 584 5.46 22.86 -32.04
N LYS A 585 6.02 24.00 -32.48
CA LYS A 585 7.37 24.12 -33.03
C LYS A 585 8.47 24.31 -31.96
N ILE A 586 8.11 24.40 -30.68
CA ILE A 586 9.07 24.52 -29.57
C ILE A 586 9.82 23.18 -29.45
N GLU A 587 11.16 23.23 -29.51
CA GLU A 587 11.99 22.05 -29.31
C GLU A 587 11.78 21.45 -27.91
N PRO A 588 11.89 20.10 -27.75
CA PRO A 588 11.62 19.45 -26.48
C PRO A 588 12.43 20.01 -25.30
N ILE A 589 11.71 20.51 -24.29
CA ILE A 589 12.25 20.95 -23.01
C ILE A 589 12.41 19.72 -22.13
N LYS A 590 13.66 19.41 -21.73
CA LYS A 590 13.95 18.22 -20.93
C LYS A 590 13.61 18.43 -19.46
N LEU A 591 12.90 17.50 -18.86
CA LEU A 591 12.51 17.47 -17.46
C LEU A 591 13.26 16.37 -16.72
N PHE A 592 13.87 16.73 -15.60
CA PHE A 592 14.37 15.77 -14.60
C PHE A 592 13.83 16.17 -13.24
N ALA A 593 13.09 15.28 -12.60
CA ALA A 593 12.52 15.55 -11.28
C ALA A 593 12.59 14.31 -10.39
N ARG A 594 12.48 14.55 -9.09
CA ARG A 594 12.32 13.53 -8.07
C ARG A 594 11.11 13.89 -7.23
N ARG A 595 10.24 12.90 -7.02
CA ARG A 595 9.11 12.97 -6.12
C ARG A 595 9.48 12.26 -4.83
N LYS A 596 9.29 12.94 -3.71
CA LYS A 596 9.37 12.38 -2.36
C LYS A 596 7.99 12.36 -1.73
N LEU A 597 7.53 11.18 -1.32
CA LEU A 597 6.25 11.00 -0.63
C LEU A 597 6.48 10.61 0.83
N ALA A 598 5.83 11.33 1.73
CA ALA A 598 5.70 11.04 3.15
C ALA A 598 4.21 10.90 3.52
N LYS A 599 3.91 10.50 4.77
CA LYS A 599 2.52 10.29 5.24
C LYS A 599 1.62 11.52 5.11
N THR A 600 2.18 12.72 5.15
CA THR A 600 1.43 13.99 5.15
C THR A 600 1.85 14.95 4.04
N ALA A 601 2.86 14.60 3.24
CA ALA A 601 3.45 15.51 2.27
C ALA A 601 3.88 14.77 1.00
N SER A 602 3.70 15.43 -0.14
CA SER A 602 4.23 15.02 -1.44
C SER A 602 4.97 16.21 -2.03
N GLU A 603 6.27 16.05 -2.26
CA GLU A 603 7.12 17.10 -2.81
C GLU A 603 7.71 16.63 -4.14
N LEU A 604 7.53 17.44 -5.19
CA LEU A 604 8.15 17.24 -6.50
C LEU A 604 9.23 18.30 -6.69
N ILE A 605 10.48 17.88 -6.85
CA ILE A 605 11.63 18.79 -7.02
C ILE A 605 12.32 18.42 -8.32
N GLY A 606 12.56 19.39 -9.19
CA GLY A 606 13.12 19.11 -10.50
C GLY A 606 13.77 20.29 -11.20
N ARG A 607 14.20 20.02 -12.42
CA ARG A 607 14.82 20.97 -13.34
C ARG A 607 14.30 20.78 -14.75
N LEU A 608 14.13 21.89 -15.45
CA LEU A 608 13.78 22.00 -16.86
C LEU A 608 14.98 22.57 -17.61
N TYR A 609 15.37 21.92 -18.70
CA TYR A 609 16.48 22.31 -19.56
C TYR A 609 16.00 22.62 -20.97
N TRP A 610 16.36 23.82 -21.43
CA TRP A 610 15.92 24.41 -22.68
C TRP A 610 17.17 24.60 -23.52
N ARG A 611 17.34 23.77 -24.55
CA ARG A 611 18.47 23.91 -25.48
C ARG A 611 18.32 25.21 -26.27
N GLU A 612 19.43 25.69 -26.80
CA GLU A 612 19.45 26.87 -27.64
C GLU A 612 18.63 26.62 -28.92
N GLN A 613 17.54 27.35 -29.07
CA GLN A 613 16.59 27.21 -30.17
C GLN A 613 16.10 28.59 -30.64
N SER A 614 15.47 28.65 -31.82
CA SER A 614 15.01 29.93 -32.39
C SER A 614 14.03 30.65 -31.48
N ALA A 615 14.17 31.97 -31.30
CA ALA A 615 13.22 32.78 -30.53
C ALA A 615 11.82 32.83 -31.16
N LYS A 616 11.72 32.60 -32.47
CA LYS A 616 10.46 32.66 -33.24
C LYS A 616 9.39 31.71 -32.73
N VAL A 617 9.78 30.53 -32.25
CA VAL A 617 8.84 29.51 -31.76
C VAL A 617 8.10 29.95 -30.49
N PHE A 618 8.58 30.99 -29.80
CA PHE A 618 7.95 31.57 -28.62
C PHE A 618 7.05 32.78 -28.94
N GLN A 619 6.86 33.11 -30.22
CA GLN A 619 5.93 34.16 -30.67
C GLN A 619 4.55 34.12 -29.98
N PRO A 620 3.91 32.95 -29.77
CA PRO A 620 2.58 32.90 -29.17
C PRO A 620 2.54 33.36 -27.69
N LEU A 621 3.70 33.44 -27.02
CA LEU A 621 3.81 33.96 -25.65
C LEU A 621 3.86 35.49 -25.57
N ILE A 622 3.83 36.23 -26.69
CA ILE A 622 3.88 37.71 -26.72
C ILE A 622 2.57 38.30 -27.26
N PRO A 623 1.49 38.35 -26.45
CA PRO A 623 0.14 38.68 -26.92
C PRO A 623 -0.20 40.18 -26.91
N PHE A 624 0.53 40.98 -26.12
CA PHE A 624 0.12 42.35 -25.75
C PHE A 624 0.07 43.33 -26.93
N ARG A 625 0.66 42.95 -28.05
CA ARG A 625 0.69 43.69 -29.30
C ARG A 625 0.58 42.66 -30.42
N ARG A 626 -0.64 42.31 -30.87
CA ARG A 626 -0.91 41.32 -31.94
C ARG A 626 -0.16 41.54 -33.26
N HIS A 627 0.57 42.64 -33.38
CA HIS A 627 1.34 43.05 -34.52
C HIS A 627 2.86 43.10 -34.24
N TRP A 628 3.33 42.59 -33.10
CA TRP A 628 4.75 42.45 -32.82
C TRP A 628 5.21 41.06 -33.24
N LEU A 629 6.27 40.98 -34.04
CA LEU A 629 6.78 39.72 -34.59
C LEU A 629 8.26 39.53 -34.29
N ILE A 630 8.60 38.40 -33.72
CA ILE A 630 9.98 37.94 -33.54
C ILE A 630 10.49 37.51 -34.92
N THR A 631 11.45 38.24 -35.47
CA THR A 631 12.00 38.00 -36.80
C THR A 631 13.36 37.31 -36.77
N ASP A 632 14.06 37.29 -35.64
CA ASP A 632 15.31 36.55 -35.45
C ASP A 632 15.66 36.33 -33.95
N GLY A 633 16.67 35.52 -33.67
CA GLY A 633 17.27 35.33 -32.35
C GLY A 633 17.25 33.89 -31.84
N THR A 634 17.98 33.64 -30.75
CA THR A 634 17.96 32.35 -30.03
C THR A 634 17.64 32.53 -28.55
N VAL A 635 17.01 31.50 -27.98
CA VAL A 635 16.65 31.41 -26.56
C VAL A 635 17.20 30.10 -26.00
N ARG A 636 17.80 30.16 -24.81
CA ARG A 636 18.21 29.00 -24.02
C ARG A 636 17.98 29.25 -22.53
N GLY A 637 17.85 28.21 -21.72
CA GLY A 637 17.62 28.40 -20.30
C GLY A 637 17.61 27.14 -19.45
N GLU A 638 17.62 27.35 -18.14
CA GLU A 638 17.45 26.33 -17.12
C GLU A 638 16.52 26.87 -16.03
N THR A 639 15.56 26.04 -15.62
CA THR A 639 14.62 26.35 -14.54
C THR A 639 14.65 25.23 -13.52
N ALA A 640 15.03 25.51 -12.28
CA ALA A 640 14.76 24.62 -11.15
C ALA A 640 13.37 24.91 -10.60
N PHE A 641 12.66 23.89 -10.14
CA PHE A 641 11.35 24.05 -9.51
C PHE A 641 11.14 23.10 -8.33
N SER A 642 10.27 23.50 -7.41
CA SER A 642 9.69 22.64 -6.39
C SER A 642 8.18 22.86 -6.32
N ALA A 643 7.43 21.78 -6.19
CA ALA A 643 5.98 21.77 -6.06
C ALA A 643 5.60 20.95 -4.82
N GLY A 644 4.79 21.53 -3.92
CA GLY A 644 4.31 20.87 -2.72
C GLY A 644 3.01 21.47 -2.21
N ILE A 645 2.35 20.78 -1.27
CA ILE A 645 1.03 21.16 -0.76
C ILE A 645 1.04 22.51 -0.02
N GLU A 646 2.05 22.76 0.83
CA GLU A 646 2.13 23.98 1.63
C GLU A 646 2.69 25.19 0.87
N LYS A 647 3.68 24.94 0.00
CA LYS A 647 4.47 25.99 -0.65
C LYS A 647 4.02 26.33 -2.07
N GLY A 648 3.01 25.61 -2.60
CA GLY A 648 2.60 25.73 -3.99
C GLY A 648 3.74 25.40 -4.96
N ILE A 649 3.77 26.09 -6.10
CA ILE A 649 4.83 25.98 -7.10
C ILE A 649 5.83 27.12 -6.88
N ILE A 650 7.08 26.77 -6.65
CA ILE A 650 8.22 27.68 -6.63
C ILE A 650 9.13 27.31 -7.79
N ALA A 651 9.49 28.27 -8.62
CA ALA A 651 10.43 28.05 -9.73
C ALA A 651 11.49 29.15 -9.75
N GLY A 652 12.70 28.82 -10.14
CA GLY A 652 13.79 29.79 -10.25
C GLY A 652 14.80 29.33 -11.27
N GLY A 653 15.29 30.26 -12.07
CA GLY A 653 16.10 29.91 -13.22
C GLY A 653 16.70 31.11 -13.90
N HIS A 654 17.24 30.84 -15.08
CA HIS A 654 17.69 31.88 -15.98
C HIS A 654 17.40 31.47 -17.41
N PHE A 655 17.00 32.44 -18.23
CA PHE A 655 17.01 32.27 -19.68
C PHE A 655 17.81 33.40 -20.32
N ALA A 656 18.45 33.08 -21.44
CA ALA A 656 19.29 33.98 -22.21
C ALA A 656 18.66 34.17 -23.58
N ILE A 657 18.46 35.42 -23.98
CA ILE A 657 18.07 35.81 -25.33
C ILE A 657 19.31 36.39 -26.01
N ARG A 658 19.60 35.92 -27.22
CA ARG A 658 20.75 36.35 -28.03
C ARG A 658 20.29 36.80 -29.40
N ASN A 659 20.81 37.95 -29.82
CA ASN A 659 20.59 38.57 -31.12
C ASN A 659 19.11 38.55 -31.58
N ALA A 660 18.17 38.77 -30.67
CA ALA A 660 16.76 38.75 -31.02
C ALA A 660 16.35 40.01 -31.77
N SER A 661 15.46 39.83 -32.75
CA SER A 661 14.91 40.93 -33.53
C SER A 661 13.39 40.92 -33.46
N LEU A 662 12.80 42.09 -33.30
CA LEU A 662 11.38 42.31 -33.09
C LEU A 662 10.88 43.38 -34.08
N SER A 663 10.01 42.98 -34.99
CA SER A 663 9.28 43.88 -35.88
C SER A 663 8.00 44.36 -35.19
N MET A 664 7.66 45.63 -35.34
CA MET A 664 6.50 46.30 -34.74
C MET A 664 5.78 47.12 -35.83
N PRO A 665 4.49 47.50 -35.67
CA PRO A 665 3.77 48.31 -36.66
C PRO A 665 4.48 49.63 -37.02
N ASN A 666 5.10 50.21 -36.01
CA ASN A 666 5.67 51.55 -36.04
C ASN A 666 7.16 51.52 -35.69
N GLY A 667 7.82 50.39 -35.95
CA GLY A 667 9.26 50.29 -35.72
C GLY A 667 9.82 48.89 -35.78
N GLU A 668 11.11 48.80 -35.48
CA GLU A 668 11.81 47.55 -35.29
C GLU A 668 12.87 47.67 -34.20
N ALA A 669 13.18 46.57 -33.53
CA ALA A 669 14.29 46.44 -32.61
C ALA A 669 15.16 45.26 -33.06
N LYS A 670 16.48 45.46 -33.12
CA LYS A 670 17.46 44.49 -33.58
C LYS A 670 18.55 44.28 -32.53
N ALA A 671 19.14 43.08 -32.56
CA ALA A 671 20.22 42.68 -31.66
C ALA A 671 19.86 42.89 -30.17
N ILE A 672 18.67 42.41 -29.78
CA ILE A 672 18.22 42.35 -28.38
C ILE A 672 18.95 41.21 -27.69
N GLU A 673 19.64 41.52 -26.60
CA GLU A 673 20.38 40.57 -25.78
C GLU A 673 20.15 40.82 -24.29
N PHE A 674 19.79 39.76 -23.56
CA PHE A 674 19.74 39.80 -22.11
C PHE A 674 19.78 38.40 -21.49
N ASN A 675 20.26 38.33 -20.25
CA ASN A 675 20.13 37.15 -19.40
C ASN A 675 19.16 37.48 -18.27
N LEU A 676 18.04 36.77 -18.18
CA LEU A 676 17.00 37.00 -17.19
C LEU A 676 17.04 35.93 -16.09
N PRO A 677 17.80 36.14 -14.99
CA PRO A 677 17.57 35.39 -13.77
C PRO A 677 16.21 35.78 -13.19
N TYR A 678 15.38 34.79 -12.94
CA TYR A 678 14.05 34.98 -12.38
C TYR A 678 13.78 34.03 -11.22
N ARG A 679 12.89 34.43 -10.32
CA ARG A 679 12.25 33.56 -9.34
C ARG A 679 10.76 33.80 -9.38
N LEU A 680 10.02 32.71 -9.51
CA LEU A 680 8.58 32.64 -9.34
C LEU A 680 8.30 32.07 -7.94
N GLN A 681 7.69 32.90 -7.09
CA GLN A 681 7.21 32.49 -5.78
C GLN A 681 5.95 33.29 -5.46
N ASP A 682 4.94 32.66 -4.87
CA ASP A 682 3.65 33.30 -4.55
C ASP A 682 2.99 33.99 -5.76
N ASN A 683 3.26 33.48 -6.97
CA ASN A 683 2.80 33.99 -8.27
C ASN A 683 3.34 35.36 -8.67
N GLU A 684 4.42 35.79 -8.04
CA GLU A 684 5.15 37.00 -8.43
C GLU A 684 6.49 36.60 -9.05
N PHE A 685 6.89 37.33 -10.09
CA PHE A 685 8.21 37.21 -10.68
C PHE A 685 9.14 38.23 -10.05
N ASP A 686 10.20 37.74 -9.41
CA ASP A 686 11.33 38.54 -9.00
C ASP A 686 12.41 38.49 -10.08
N PHE A 687 12.88 39.66 -10.48
CA PHE A 687 13.92 39.85 -11.48
C PHE A 687 15.15 40.49 -10.84
N GLY A 688 16.33 39.98 -11.18
CA GLY A 688 17.59 40.59 -10.76
C GLY A 688 17.88 40.52 -9.24
N LEU A 689 17.44 39.44 -8.57
CA LEU A 689 17.56 39.23 -7.12
C LEU A 689 18.98 39.39 -6.55
N LYS A 690 20.00 39.00 -7.32
CA LYS A 690 21.42 39.12 -6.92
C LYS A 690 22.12 40.26 -7.64
N GLN A 691 21.81 40.44 -8.91
CA GLN A 691 22.41 41.45 -9.80
C GLN A 691 21.36 41.91 -10.80
N PRO A 692 21.34 43.21 -11.16
CA PRO A 692 20.48 43.71 -12.22
C PRO A 692 20.70 42.98 -13.56
N ILE A 693 19.65 42.85 -14.34
CA ILE A 693 19.67 42.32 -15.69
C ILE A 693 20.25 43.36 -16.63
N ASP A 694 21.37 43.04 -17.27
CA ASP A 694 21.93 43.85 -18.35
C ASP A 694 21.13 43.58 -19.64
N LEU A 695 20.22 44.49 -19.97
CA LEU A 695 19.50 44.50 -21.25
C LEU A 695 20.28 45.36 -22.25
N LYS A 696 20.58 44.78 -23.41
CA LYS A 696 21.21 45.46 -24.54
C LYS A 696 20.31 45.36 -25.75
N ILE A 697 20.17 46.47 -26.47
CA ILE A 697 19.50 46.50 -27.77
C ILE A 697 20.45 47.24 -28.72
N GLY A 698 20.89 46.55 -29.77
CA GLY A 698 21.84 47.12 -30.72
C GLY A 698 21.25 48.31 -31.48
N GLN A 699 20.01 48.17 -31.96
CA GLN A 699 19.29 49.20 -32.69
C GLN A 699 17.79 49.14 -32.37
N LEU A 700 17.18 50.30 -32.18
CA LEU A 700 15.75 50.51 -32.06
C LEU A 700 15.36 51.64 -33.00
N ASN A 701 14.51 51.36 -33.96
CA ASN A 701 13.97 52.36 -34.86
C ASN A 701 12.48 52.53 -34.58
N LEU A 702 12.10 53.69 -34.01
CA LEU A 702 10.70 54.08 -33.78
C LEU A 702 10.35 55.35 -34.57
N GLY A 703 10.92 55.47 -35.77
CA GLY A 703 10.90 56.72 -36.54
C GLY A 703 12.09 57.65 -36.25
N LEU A 704 12.84 57.33 -35.19
CA LEU A 704 14.15 57.86 -34.89
C LEU A 704 15.11 56.66 -34.72
N PRO A 705 16.27 56.64 -35.40
CA PRO A 705 17.28 55.61 -35.17
C PRO A 705 17.93 55.83 -33.81
N ILE A 706 17.76 54.86 -32.92
CA ILE A 706 18.37 54.80 -31.59
C ILE A 706 19.30 53.59 -31.55
N GLU A 707 20.55 53.79 -31.16
CA GLU A 707 21.57 52.75 -31.17
C GLU A 707 22.17 52.50 -29.80
N LYS A 708 22.78 51.32 -29.62
CA LYS A 708 23.59 50.96 -28.44
C LYS A 708 22.85 51.16 -27.12
N ILE A 709 21.56 50.83 -27.06
CA ILE A 709 20.76 50.94 -25.85
C ILE A 709 21.27 49.95 -24.81
N ARG A 710 21.54 50.43 -23.61
CA ARG A 710 21.93 49.63 -22.45
C ARG A 710 21.12 50.06 -21.25
N VAL A 711 20.57 49.11 -20.51
CA VAL A 711 19.83 49.40 -19.27
C VAL A 711 19.93 48.24 -18.30
N LYS A 712 20.00 48.56 -17.01
CA LYS A 712 19.97 47.59 -15.92
C LYS A 712 18.56 47.48 -15.35
N VAL A 713 17.98 46.28 -15.41
CA VAL A 713 16.59 46.03 -14.98
C VAL A 713 16.57 45.13 -13.74
N PHE A 714 15.78 45.48 -12.72
CA PHE A 714 15.53 44.61 -11.56
C PHE A 714 14.24 45.01 -10.84
N GLY A 715 13.66 44.12 -10.04
CA GLY A 715 12.43 44.38 -9.31
C GLY A 715 11.39 43.28 -9.51
N HIS A 716 10.11 43.64 -9.46
CA HIS A 716 9.01 42.67 -9.42
C HIS A 716 8.03 42.84 -10.58
N TYR A 717 7.40 41.73 -11.00
CA TYR A 717 6.27 41.75 -11.92
C TYR A 717 5.15 40.80 -11.45
N PRO A 718 3.88 41.27 -11.40
CA PRO A 718 3.42 42.63 -11.71
C PRO A 718 3.98 43.69 -10.75
N TYR A 719 4.41 44.84 -11.29
CA TYR A 719 4.99 45.90 -10.47
C TYR A 719 3.91 46.70 -9.72
N SER A 720 4.27 47.26 -8.57
CA SER A 720 3.41 48.17 -7.80
C SER A 720 4.25 49.27 -7.15
N ARG A 721 3.62 50.31 -6.57
CA ARG A 721 4.35 51.35 -5.84
C ARG A 721 5.21 50.79 -4.69
N LYS A 722 4.79 49.68 -4.06
CA LYS A 722 5.55 49.01 -2.99
C LYS A 722 6.66 48.10 -3.52
N LYS A 723 6.44 47.51 -4.70
CA LYS A 723 7.35 46.59 -5.39
C LYS A 723 7.57 47.08 -6.83
N PRO A 724 8.34 48.16 -7.04
CA PRO A 724 8.53 48.74 -8.37
C PRO A 724 9.48 47.89 -9.22
N LEU A 725 9.35 48.02 -10.53
CA LEU A 725 10.35 47.58 -11.50
C LEU A 725 11.30 48.75 -11.77
N MET A 726 12.59 48.56 -11.50
CA MET A 726 13.63 49.57 -11.59
C MET A 726 14.45 49.41 -12.87
N LEU A 727 14.65 50.54 -13.55
CA LEU A 727 15.50 50.72 -14.72
C LEU A 727 16.62 51.67 -14.31
N GLN A 728 17.87 51.22 -14.36
CA GLN A 728 19.04 52.01 -13.95
C GLN A 728 20.06 52.09 -15.07
N GLN A 729 20.82 53.18 -15.09
CA GLN A 729 21.92 53.39 -16.02
C GLN A 729 21.48 53.18 -17.48
N LEU A 730 20.32 53.73 -17.85
CA LEU A 730 19.85 53.73 -19.22
C LEU A 730 20.76 54.67 -20.02
N SER A 731 21.45 54.13 -21.02
CA SER A 731 22.28 54.88 -21.96
C SER A 731 21.90 54.44 -23.38
N MET A 732 21.81 55.40 -24.30
CA MET A 732 21.53 55.15 -25.71
C MET A 732 22.07 56.28 -26.58
N ASN A 733 22.42 55.95 -27.82
CA ASN A 733 22.84 56.92 -28.82
C ASN A 733 21.63 57.34 -29.67
N LEU A 734 21.45 58.65 -29.85
CA LEU A 734 20.43 59.22 -30.71
C LEU A 734 20.87 60.60 -31.20
N LEU A 735 20.48 60.98 -32.43
CA LEU A 735 20.78 62.29 -33.04
C LEU A 735 22.27 62.69 -32.95
N ASP A 736 23.19 61.76 -33.24
CA ASP A 736 24.65 61.93 -33.12
C ASP A 736 25.18 62.36 -31.73
N GLY A 737 24.37 62.14 -30.70
CA GLY A 737 24.71 62.33 -29.30
C GLY A 737 24.28 61.14 -28.44
N GLU A 738 24.13 61.39 -27.14
CA GLU A 738 23.82 60.36 -26.16
C GLU A 738 22.70 60.83 -25.21
N LEU A 739 21.78 59.93 -24.87
CA LEU A 739 20.81 60.10 -23.80
C LEU A 739 21.16 59.19 -22.64
N ASN A 740 21.26 59.77 -21.44
CA ASN A 740 21.50 59.09 -20.19
C ASN A 740 20.36 59.32 -19.18
N VAL A 741 19.90 58.25 -18.55
CA VAL A 741 18.94 58.28 -17.44
C VAL A 741 19.47 57.42 -16.30
N GLU A 742 19.77 58.05 -15.17
CA GLU A 742 20.40 57.37 -14.03
C GLU A 742 19.48 56.32 -13.40
N ARG A 743 18.21 56.68 -13.18
CA ARG A 743 17.22 55.82 -12.56
C ARG A 743 15.80 56.19 -13.01
N PHE A 744 15.01 55.17 -13.29
CA PHE A 744 13.60 55.26 -13.60
C PHE A 744 12.86 54.06 -12.99
N ALA A 745 11.67 54.27 -12.43
CA ALA A 745 10.89 53.23 -11.76
C ALA A 745 9.52 53.08 -12.44
N LEU A 746 8.99 51.86 -12.46
CA LEU A 746 7.64 51.55 -12.93
C LEU A 746 6.84 50.92 -11.74
N PRO A 747 5.71 51.51 -11.32
CA PRO A 747 5.21 52.82 -11.75
C PRO A 747 6.16 53.94 -11.29
N GLN A 748 6.14 55.08 -11.97
CA GLN A 748 7.03 56.19 -11.65
C GLN A 748 6.77 56.72 -10.23
N THR A 749 7.81 56.73 -9.39
CA THR A 749 7.76 57.24 -8.02
C THR A 749 8.45 58.59 -7.85
N GLN A 750 9.38 58.92 -8.74
CA GLN A 750 10.18 60.15 -8.74
C GLN A 750 10.45 60.63 -10.16
N ILE A 751 10.79 61.92 -10.30
CA ILE A 751 11.21 62.53 -11.57
C ILE A 751 12.39 61.75 -12.16
N ALA A 752 12.33 61.45 -13.46
CA ALA A 752 13.49 60.96 -14.20
C ALA A 752 14.14 62.10 -14.98
N TYR A 753 15.44 62.29 -14.81
CA TYR A 753 16.17 63.32 -15.56
C TYR A 753 16.73 62.70 -16.84
N LEU A 754 16.20 63.10 -17.98
CA LEU A 754 16.72 62.75 -19.29
C LEU A 754 17.89 63.69 -19.60
N LYS A 755 19.13 63.19 -19.48
CA LYS A 755 20.35 63.96 -19.75
C LYS A 755 20.81 63.68 -21.17
N LEU A 756 20.57 64.61 -22.07
CA LEU A 756 21.03 64.57 -23.44
C LEU A 756 22.38 65.29 -23.55
N ALA A 757 23.34 64.65 -24.20
CA ALA A 757 24.68 65.20 -24.41
C ALA A 757 25.04 65.18 -25.90
N ASN A 758 25.64 66.28 -26.38
CA ASN A 758 26.17 66.41 -27.74
C ASN A 758 25.15 66.11 -28.85
N ILE A 759 23.88 66.48 -28.65
CA ILE A 759 22.81 66.30 -29.63
C ILE A 759 23.06 67.23 -30.82
N ASN A 760 23.08 66.68 -32.02
CA ASN A 760 23.36 67.43 -33.25
C ASN A 760 22.09 68.15 -33.74
N PHE A 761 22.19 69.48 -33.91
CA PHE A 761 21.10 70.28 -34.47
C PHE A 761 20.78 69.92 -35.92
N GLU A 762 21.78 69.55 -36.71
CA GLU A 762 21.61 69.17 -38.11
C GLU A 762 20.70 67.94 -38.22
N GLN A 763 20.92 66.95 -37.34
CA GLN A 763 20.10 65.75 -37.24
C GLN A 763 18.67 66.06 -36.80
N ILE A 764 18.46 67.04 -35.90
CA ILE A 764 17.11 67.47 -35.50
C ILE A 764 16.39 68.14 -36.68
N LEU A 765 17.05 69.07 -37.38
CA LEU A 765 16.42 69.80 -38.50
C LEU A 765 16.12 68.87 -39.68
N GLU A 766 17.00 67.90 -39.95
CA GLU A 766 16.79 66.87 -40.96
C GLU A 766 15.57 66.00 -40.62
N LEU A 767 15.45 65.56 -39.36
CA LEU A 767 14.32 64.77 -38.89
C LEU A 767 12.99 65.53 -39.01
N VAL A 768 12.98 66.82 -38.68
CA VAL A 768 11.78 67.68 -38.76
C VAL A 768 11.52 68.18 -40.20
N GLN A 769 12.41 67.89 -41.14
CA GLN A 769 12.36 68.35 -42.53
C GLN A 769 12.35 69.89 -42.68
N TYR A 770 12.96 70.60 -41.74
CA TYR A 770 13.13 72.06 -41.85
C TYR A 770 14.29 72.39 -42.79
N GLN A 771 13.97 72.60 -44.07
CA GLN A 771 14.97 72.93 -45.08
C GLN A 771 15.28 74.43 -45.12
N GLN A 772 14.43 75.33 -44.61
CA GLN A 772 14.63 76.76 -44.81
C GLN A 772 15.76 77.39 -43.96
N ILE A 773 16.30 76.64 -43.01
CA ILE A 773 17.32 77.07 -42.04
C ILE A 773 18.39 75.98 -41.89
N GLU A 774 19.64 76.41 -41.83
CA GLU A 774 20.80 75.56 -41.56
C GLU A 774 21.37 75.95 -40.19
N LEU A 775 21.17 75.09 -39.19
CA LEU A 775 21.74 75.24 -37.85
C LEU A 775 22.77 74.14 -37.63
N LYS A 776 24.05 74.51 -37.64
CA LYS A 776 25.17 73.61 -37.38
C LYS A 776 25.64 73.74 -35.94
N GLY A 777 25.87 72.63 -35.27
CA GLY A 777 26.40 72.60 -33.90
C GLY A 777 25.72 71.56 -33.03
N LYS A 778 26.04 71.58 -31.73
CA LYS A 778 25.54 70.61 -30.77
C LYS A 778 25.06 71.25 -29.48
N ALA A 779 24.08 70.62 -28.83
CA ALA A 779 23.55 71.03 -27.55
C ALA A 779 23.47 69.88 -26.54
N ASN A 780 23.45 70.28 -25.27
CA ASN A 780 23.14 69.43 -24.13
C ASN A 780 21.76 69.82 -23.60
N ALA A 781 21.02 68.86 -23.07
CA ALA A 781 19.76 69.14 -22.39
C ALA A 781 19.59 68.28 -21.13
N THR A 782 18.93 68.81 -20.12
CA THR A 782 18.48 68.06 -18.95
C THR A 782 16.98 68.26 -18.82
N LEU A 783 16.20 67.21 -19.07
CA LEU A 783 14.74 67.26 -19.12
C LEU A 783 14.15 66.49 -17.92
N PRO A 784 13.54 67.18 -16.94
CA PRO A 784 12.80 66.55 -15.84
C PRO A 784 11.51 65.90 -16.37
N PHE A 785 11.48 64.57 -16.43
CA PHE A 785 10.46 63.81 -17.15
C PHE A 785 9.45 63.11 -16.24
N TRP A 786 8.16 63.24 -16.57
CA TRP A 786 7.05 62.49 -15.96
C TRP A 786 6.32 61.64 -17.00
N LEU A 787 6.37 60.32 -16.85
CA LEU A 787 5.75 59.36 -17.77
C LEU A 787 4.22 59.50 -17.83
N GLU A 788 3.57 59.78 -16.69
CA GLU A 788 2.10 59.96 -16.64
C GLU A 788 1.65 61.32 -17.19
N GLY A 789 2.58 62.20 -17.57
CA GLY A 789 2.27 63.55 -18.07
C GLY A 789 1.64 64.46 -17.02
N LYS A 790 1.74 64.14 -15.73
CA LYS A 790 1.21 64.93 -14.61
C LYS A 790 2.34 65.38 -13.69
N PRO A 791 2.53 66.69 -13.45
CA PRO A 791 1.76 67.82 -13.98
C PRO A 791 2.03 68.14 -15.46
N CYS A 792 3.18 67.74 -16.00
CA CYS A 792 3.55 67.91 -17.41
C CYS A 792 4.60 66.85 -17.81
N TYR A 793 4.84 66.59 -19.10
CA TYR A 793 5.81 65.57 -19.53
C TYR A 793 7.26 66.01 -19.30
N VAL A 794 7.57 67.29 -19.55
CA VAL A 794 8.86 67.91 -19.23
C VAL A 794 8.59 69.24 -18.57
N CYS A 795 8.96 69.38 -17.30
CA CYS A 795 8.75 70.61 -16.54
C CYS A 795 10.10 71.26 -16.26
N ASP A 796 10.30 72.49 -16.75
CA ASP A 796 11.53 73.29 -16.59
C ASP A 796 12.80 72.59 -17.12
N GLY A 797 12.72 72.01 -18.31
CA GLY A 797 13.87 71.44 -19.00
C GLY A 797 14.90 72.49 -19.38
N LEU A 798 16.18 72.20 -19.18
CA LEU A 798 17.27 73.12 -19.52
C LEU A 798 17.96 72.65 -20.80
N LEU A 799 18.10 73.55 -21.78
CA LEU A 799 18.90 73.38 -22.98
C LEU A 799 20.10 74.32 -22.92
N SER A 800 21.30 73.81 -23.22
CA SER A 800 22.51 74.61 -23.27
C SER A 800 23.38 74.24 -24.46
N GLN A 801 24.14 75.22 -24.95
CA GLN A 801 25.14 74.98 -25.98
C GLN A 801 26.21 73.99 -25.52
N ALA A 802 26.57 73.03 -26.39
CA ALA A 802 27.69 72.12 -26.16
C ALA A 802 28.95 72.57 -26.91
N VAL A 803 28.78 73.05 -28.15
CA VAL A 803 29.87 73.58 -28.99
C VAL A 803 29.40 74.83 -29.73
N GLU A 804 30.35 75.66 -30.18
CA GLU A 804 30.07 76.80 -31.06
C GLU A 804 29.18 76.37 -32.24
N SER A 805 28.11 77.12 -32.49
CA SER A 805 27.10 76.78 -33.49
C SER A 805 26.99 77.89 -34.53
N ASN A 806 26.54 77.58 -35.74
CA ASN A 806 26.36 78.54 -36.82
C ASN A 806 24.92 78.44 -37.36
N LEU A 807 24.23 79.57 -37.48
CA LEU A 807 22.89 79.67 -38.05
C LEU A 807 22.96 80.40 -39.39
N LYS A 808 22.40 79.78 -40.42
CA LYS A 808 22.29 80.35 -41.76
C LYS A 808 20.87 80.19 -42.29
N ILE A 809 20.33 81.25 -42.88
CA ILE A 809 19.01 81.24 -43.50
C ILE A 809 19.20 80.92 -44.98
N GLN A 810 18.40 80.01 -45.53
CA GLN A 810 18.53 79.67 -46.94
C GLN A 810 18.14 80.84 -47.85
N PRO A 811 18.80 81.02 -49.01
CA PRO A 811 18.55 82.14 -49.93
C PRO A 811 17.09 82.25 -50.39
N GLU A 812 16.38 81.12 -50.49
CA GLU A 812 14.97 81.06 -50.90
C GLU A 812 14.04 81.72 -49.89
N LEU A 813 14.25 81.45 -48.58
CA LEU A 813 13.48 82.09 -47.51
C LEU A 813 13.83 83.58 -47.41
N MET A 814 15.11 83.93 -47.58
CA MET A 814 15.55 85.32 -47.65
C MET A 814 14.85 86.08 -48.77
N LYS A 815 14.71 85.45 -49.96
CA LYS A 815 14.04 86.03 -51.13
C LYS A 815 12.53 86.16 -50.90
N ALA A 816 11.86 85.11 -50.41
CA ALA A 816 10.43 85.11 -50.13
C ALA A 816 10.03 86.25 -49.18
N ILE A 817 10.71 86.36 -48.03
CA ILE A 817 10.39 87.39 -47.03
C ILE A 817 10.79 88.78 -47.51
N SER A 818 11.87 88.92 -48.29
CA SER A 818 12.25 90.22 -48.89
C SER A 818 11.20 90.78 -49.86
N GLN A 819 10.32 89.92 -50.40
CA GLN A 819 9.27 90.28 -51.34
C GLN A 819 7.92 90.56 -50.66
N THR A 820 7.64 89.97 -49.48
CA THR A 820 6.33 90.04 -48.82
C THR A 820 6.30 90.79 -47.48
N SER A 821 7.44 91.23 -46.95
CA SER A 821 7.54 91.75 -45.57
C SER A 821 8.19 93.13 -45.47
N GLY A 822 7.95 93.84 -44.37
CA GLY A 822 8.43 95.20 -44.12
C GLY A 822 9.95 95.30 -43.91
N TYR A 823 10.44 96.54 -43.74
CA TYR A 823 11.87 96.82 -43.54
C TYR A 823 12.43 96.15 -42.27
N SER A 824 11.63 96.06 -41.21
CA SER A 824 12.01 95.49 -39.92
C SER A 824 12.28 93.98 -39.99
N GLU A 825 11.43 93.24 -40.70
CA GLU A 825 11.57 91.79 -40.89
C GLU A 825 12.79 91.45 -41.74
N ARG A 826 13.06 92.27 -42.77
CA ARG A 826 14.23 92.14 -43.63
C ARG A 826 15.54 92.39 -42.87
N LEU A 827 15.57 93.40 -42.00
CA LEU A 827 16.72 93.67 -41.14
C LEU A 827 16.94 92.54 -40.14
N LEU A 828 15.87 92.01 -39.53
CA LEU A 828 15.95 90.90 -38.59
C LEU A 828 16.50 89.64 -39.25
N LEU A 829 16.05 89.29 -40.46
CA LEU A 829 16.61 88.16 -41.21
C LEU A 829 18.08 88.36 -41.61
N TYR A 830 18.45 89.57 -42.02
CA TYR A 830 19.85 89.90 -42.32
C TYR A 830 20.73 89.71 -41.07
N LEU A 831 20.24 90.11 -39.90
CA LEU A 831 20.93 89.93 -38.62
C LEU A 831 20.99 88.47 -38.17
N LEU A 832 20.08 87.60 -38.61
CA LEU A 832 20.07 86.18 -38.25
C LEU A 832 20.86 85.30 -39.23
N ASN A 833 21.00 85.72 -40.47
CA ASN A 833 21.68 84.95 -41.50
C ASN A 833 23.20 84.96 -41.33
N ASP A 834 23.82 83.78 -41.45
CA ASP A 834 25.27 83.56 -41.40
C ASP A 834 25.89 84.10 -40.09
N THR A 835 25.36 83.61 -38.98
CA THR A 835 25.69 84.04 -37.63
C THR A 835 26.25 82.92 -36.77
N LYS A 836 27.37 83.21 -36.10
CA LYS A 836 27.95 82.38 -35.07
C LYS A 836 27.21 82.56 -33.74
N ILE A 837 26.66 81.49 -33.20
CA ILE A 837 26.07 81.42 -31.86
C ILE A 837 27.17 81.06 -30.87
N THR A 838 27.42 81.95 -29.89
CA THR A 838 28.48 81.81 -28.88
C THR A 838 27.96 81.40 -27.51
N ASP A 839 26.69 81.66 -27.20
CA ASP A 839 26.01 81.19 -26.00
C ASP A 839 24.52 80.95 -26.34
N LEU A 840 24.04 79.73 -26.16
CA LEU A 840 22.64 79.34 -26.26
C LEU A 840 22.19 78.76 -24.94
N ARG A 841 21.10 79.31 -24.40
CA ARG A 841 20.39 78.76 -23.24
C ARG A 841 18.90 78.76 -23.51
N GLY A 842 18.23 77.65 -23.27
CA GLY A 842 16.80 77.51 -23.46
C GLY A 842 16.11 76.84 -22.29
N LEU A 843 14.85 77.25 -22.04
CA LEU A 843 13.93 76.53 -21.17
C LEU A 843 12.92 75.78 -22.04
N ILE A 844 12.73 74.49 -21.77
CA ILE A 844 11.82 73.61 -22.51
C ILE A 844 10.74 73.12 -21.55
N ASN A 845 9.48 73.35 -21.90
CA ASN A 845 8.32 72.82 -21.20
C ASN A 845 7.45 72.01 -22.16
N VAL A 846 7.01 70.82 -21.75
CA VAL A 846 6.11 69.97 -22.55
C VAL A 846 4.88 69.64 -21.71
N GLY A 847 3.75 70.21 -22.09
CA GLY A 847 2.44 69.98 -21.46
C GLY A 847 1.90 68.57 -21.70
N SER A 848 0.87 68.19 -20.95
CA SER A 848 0.24 66.86 -21.04
C SER A 848 -0.44 66.56 -22.39
N THR A 849 -0.73 67.59 -23.19
CA THR A 849 -1.29 67.48 -24.55
C THR A 849 -0.23 67.45 -25.65
N GLY A 850 1.06 67.46 -25.28
CA GLY A 850 2.18 67.50 -26.23
C GLY A 850 2.55 68.89 -26.73
N GLU A 851 1.91 69.96 -26.24
CA GLU A 851 2.36 71.32 -26.51
C GLU A 851 3.72 71.57 -25.86
N MET A 852 4.74 71.77 -26.69
CA MET A 852 6.08 72.14 -26.29
C MET A 852 6.25 73.65 -26.42
N VAL A 853 6.79 74.29 -25.39
CA VAL A 853 7.22 75.68 -25.39
C VAL A 853 8.72 75.71 -25.13
N LEU A 854 9.47 76.32 -26.05
CA LEU A 854 10.89 76.58 -25.94
C LEU A 854 11.12 78.09 -25.83
N ASP A 855 11.73 78.52 -24.73
CA ASP A 855 12.17 79.88 -24.50
C ASP A 855 13.71 79.93 -24.56
N ALA A 856 14.24 80.27 -25.74
CA ALA A 856 15.68 80.31 -26.00
C ALA A 856 16.23 81.75 -26.00
N LYS A 857 17.42 81.91 -25.41
CA LYS A 857 18.22 83.13 -25.43
C LYS A 857 19.56 82.82 -26.08
N LEU A 858 19.82 83.49 -27.19
CA LEU A 858 21.00 83.30 -28.02
C LEU A 858 21.85 84.56 -28.03
N LYS A 859 23.16 84.41 -27.81
CA LYS A 859 24.16 85.44 -28.09
C LYS A 859 24.87 85.08 -29.39
N MET A 860 24.80 85.99 -30.34
CA MET A 860 25.20 85.75 -31.73
C MET A 860 26.17 86.83 -32.22
N GLN A 861 27.02 86.46 -33.16
CA GLN A 861 27.94 87.35 -33.86
C GLN A 861 27.80 87.10 -35.37
N LEU A 862 27.75 88.17 -36.16
CA LEU A 862 27.78 88.03 -37.62
C LEU A 862 29.14 87.50 -38.07
N ASN A 863 29.16 86.44 -38.87
CA ASN A 863 30.43 85.90 -39.42
C ASN A 863 31.16 86.93 -40.29
N GLN A 864 30.41 87.83 -40.93
CA GLN A 864 30.95 88.89 -41.80
C GLN A 864 31.37 90.15 -41.01
N GLN A 865 30.95 90.30 -39.75
CA GLN A 865 31.22 91.46 -38.90
C GLN A 865 31.30 91.05 -37.41
N GLU A 866 32.46 90.53 -36.98
CA GLU A 866 32.64 89.93 -35.63
C GLU A 866 32.33 90.86 -34.44
N LYS A 867 32.37 92.19 -34.65
CA LYS A 867 32.04 93.20 -33.61
C LYS A 867 30.53 93.38 -33.41
N ALA A 868 29.70 92.96 -34.35
CA ALA A 868 28.25 93.07 -34.26
C ALA A 868 27.69 91.95 -33.38
N LYS A 869 27.41 92.29 -32.11
CA LYS A 869 26.83 91.37 -31.12
C LYS A 869 25.32 91.47 -31.14
N ILE A 870 24.65 90.33 -31.26
CA ILE A 870 23.19 90.24 -31.34
C ILE A 870 22.70 89.39 -30.17
N ASN A 871 21.75 89.91 -29.41
CA ASN A 871 21.01 89.14 -28.41
C ASN A 871 19.65 88.80 -29.01
N PHE A 872 19.44 87.53 -29.33
CA PHE A 872 18.21 87.04 -29.93
C PHE A 872 17.43 86.20 -28.92
N ASN A 873 16.23 86.67 -28.57
CA ASN A 873 15.30 85.94 -27.74
C ASN A 873 14.28 85.27 -28.66
N TYR A 874 14.24 83.94 -28.63
CA TYR A 874 13.39 83.12 -29.48
C TYR A 874 12.41 82.33 -28.62
N ASN A 875 11.11 82.55 -28.83
CA ASN A 875 10.06 81.72 -28.28
C ASN A 875 9.49 80.85 -29.40
N HIS A 876 9.35 79.56 -29.12
CA HIS A 876 8.80 78.61 -30.06
C HIS A 876 7.76 77.75 -29.37
N LYS A 877 6.62 77.57 -30.04
CA LYS A 877 5.54 76.71 -29.59
C LYS A 877 5.20 75.72 -30.69
N GLU A 878 5.23 74.44 -30.37
CA GLU A 878 4.98 73.36 -31.32
C GLU A 878 4.31 72.19 -30.61
N ASN A 879 3.42 71.45 -31.28
CA ASN A 879 2.89 70.22 -30.71
C ASN A 879 3.80 69.05 -31.12
N ILE A 880 4.67 68.62 -30.21
CA ILE A 880 5.68 67.59 -30.50
C ILE A 880 5.06 66.21 -30.78
N PHE A 881 3.84 65.94 -30.31
CA PHE A 881 3.15 64.68 -30.62
C PHE A 881 2.63 64.67 -32.05
N ASN A 882 2.01 65.77 -32.50
CA ASN A 882 1.58 65.92 -33.89
C ASN A 882 2.79 65.91 -34.84
N LEU A 883 3.87 66.59 -34.44
CA LEU A 883 5.09 66.61 -35.22
C LEU A 883 5.71 65.22 -35.35
N TRP A 884 5.83 64.49 -34.23
CA TRP A 884 6.31 63.11 -34.24
C TRP A 884 5.45 62.19 -35.10
N HIS A 885 4.12 62.39 -35.09
CA HIS A 885 3.21 61.64 -35.94
C HIS A 885 3.44 61.94 -37.43
N MET A 886 3.65 63.22 -37.79
CA MET A 886 3.89 63.66 -39.16
C MET A 886 5.22 63.12 -39.71
N ILE A 887 6.31 63.29 -38.98
CA ILE A 887 7.66 62.82 -39.36
C ILE A 887 7.65 61.33 -39.65
N ASN A 888 6.92 60.58 -38.83
CA ASN A 888 6.94 59.13 -38.91
C ASN A 888 5.85 58.54 -39.81
N SER A 889 4.99 59.37 -40.42
CA SER A 889 3.89 58.86 -41.25
C SER A 889 4.39 58.04 -42.46
N GLY A 890 5.51 58.45 -43.09
CA GLY A 890 6.12 57.70 -44.19
C GLY A 890 6.77 56.37 -43.74
N SER A 891 7.56 56.41 -42.67
CA SER A 891 8.19 55.22 -42.09
C SER A 891 7.17 54.24 -41.52
N TYR A 892 6.06 54.73 -40.97
CA TYR A 892 4.94 53.90 -40.53
C TYR A 892 4.31 53.12 -41.69
N VAL A 893 4.21 53.68 -42.89
CA VAL A 893 3.65 52.93 -44.04
C VAL A 893 4.59 51.79 -44.45
N GLU A 894 5.89 52.07 -44.56
CA GLU A 894 6.91 51.07 -44.92
C GLU A 894 7.01 49.96 -43.88
N GLN A 895 7.13 50.31 -42.60
CA GLN A 895 7.22 49.34 -41.49
C GLN A 895 5.93 48.55 -41.31
N ASN A 896 4.76 49.17 -41.50
CA ASN A 896 3.50 48.43 -41.48
C ASN A 896 3.39 47.47 -42.66
N LEU A 897 3.89 47.83 -43.85
CA LEU A 897 3.92 46.94 -45.00
C LEU A 897 4.86 45.76 -44.74
N GLU A 898 6.07 46.00 -44.25
CA GLU A 898 7.04 44.96 -43.91
C GLU A 898 6.50 44.02 -42.82
N ASN A 899 5.94 44.58 -41.75
CA ASN A 899 5.25 43.83 -40.70
C ASN A 899 4.07 43.02 -41.27
N SER A 900 3.26 43.60 -42.17
CA SER A 900 2.15 42.89 -42.81
C SER A 900 2.64 41.73 -43.69
N ILE A 901 3.77 41.88 -44.38
CA ILE A 901 4.43 40.80 -45.13
C ILE A 901 4.90 39.71 -44.17
N TYR A 902 5.57 40.06 -43.07
CA TYR A 902 5.98 39.10 -42.05
C TYR A 902 4.77 38.37 -41.45
N GLN A 903 3.67 39.08 -41.18
CA GLN A 903 2.42 38.47 -40.68
C GLN A 903 1.81 37.49 -41.69
N GLN A 904 1.85 37.80 -42.99
CA GLN A 904 1.37 36.88 -44.02
C GLN A 904 2.26 35.64 -44.14
N LEU A 905 3.58 35.80 -44.00
CA LEU A 905 4.53 34.69 -44.02
C LEU A 905 4.42 33.81 -42.78
N ASP A 906 4.11 34.39 -41.62
CA ASP A 906 3.87 33.66 -40.37
C ASP A 906 2.55 32.88 -40.42
N LYS A 907 1.47 33.49 -40.94
CA LYS A 907 0.15 32.83 -41.13
C LYS A 907 0.13 31.71 -42.17
N ARG A 908 1.10 31.66 -43.09
CA ARG A 908 1.22 30.63 -44.15
C ARG A 908 2.04 29.40 -43.70
N LYS A 909 2.56 29.38 -42.48
CA LYS A 909 3.36 28.30 -41.88
C LYS A 909 2.64 27.65 -40.72
#